data_AF-A0A5Q4SFR6-F1
#
_entry.id   AF-A0A5Q4SFR6-F1
#
_cell.length_a   1.000
_cell.length_b   1.000
_cell.length_c   1.000
_cell.angle_alpha   90.00
_cell.angle_beta   90.00
_cell.angle_gamma   90.00
#
_symmetry.space_group_name_H-M   'P 1'
#
loop_
_entity.id
_entity.type
_entity.pdbx_description
1 polymer ?
#
loop_
_entity_poly.entity_id
_entity_poly.type
_entity_poly.pdbx_seq_one_letter_code
_entity_poly.pdbx_strand_id
1 'polypeptide(L)'
;MADTARARPPEAAAVPPPVPESGAGGDSMFRNAYALMLSTGVSAALGLGFWLVAARYYTEEAVGQGSAAIAAMRLLASVTATTMIGAVVRYVPRAGRATASLVARTYLVSSFVVTLACVLFLLTLDLWGDSYAPLGTLSAGLVFTGSCVAWAVLTLQDGVLTGLRKAVWVPVGNAVFSVGKLLLLAAFATALPVLGVFVSWAAAIALSVLPLGWLVFRRLIPRQAGADRDREPPRPREIGRFLAGDSVGALFSLAMINLLPVMVAVRFDAAHNGFFYIAYTVGGTMEFMAINMASSLTAHASHSPGRLAEGVRGALRRMAVLLVPVVLVLVLLAPQILSPFGADYAEHGTLVLRLLAAAALPRVVVELHIGVLRVQGRTGALAVLQGTMCVLVLGSAALLLGPAGIAGAGWAVLVAMSAVATVSALGLRSALTGRPPWGLRRAGRDREEFGTSWARLAAEQTSGTGPRGASDRGAALLWGLLGLAAVLFWVTLSRAAPDGRTRLTGTQLVDALPPATVAAGALLVVVHCAAVALRRPRPVLLGATLLVTATALHSAPLFLGVRPAAASGEWHGALAGLLAGAASSDDVLRALPFALQLLCLASAAVLLRAVGVHWRVTAASLWVLAVAGWVAQDALAVAGLPVLCGLSAAAAVAYGVRGRVSGRAPAA
;
A
#
# COMPACT_ATOMS: atom_id res chain seq x y z
N MET A 1 -69.89 25.19 33.55
CA MET A 1 -69.01 25.31 34.74
C MET A 1 -68.85 23.89 35.27
N ALA A 2 -67.78 23.20 34.89
CA ALA A 2 -66.52 23.15 35.64
C ALA A 2 -66.71 22.40 36.96
N ASP A 3 -66.18 21.19 37.10
CA ASP A 3 -65.01 21.00 37.97
C ASP A 3 -64.32 19.63 37.79
N THR A 4 -63.07 19.65 38.18
CA THR A 4 -61.91 18.82 37.88
C THR A 4 -61.86 17.49 38.65
N ALA A 5 -61.84 16.37 37.92
CA ALA A 5 -61.50 15.07 38.49
C ALA A 5 -59.98 14.94 38.67
N ARG A 6 -59.53 14.97 39.94
CA ARG A 6 -58.12 14.82 40.35
C ARG A 6 -57.56 13.45 39.93
N ALA A 7 -56.46 13.49 39.17
CA ALA A 7 -55.63 12.34 38.87
C ALA A 7 -54.90 11.83 40.13
N ARG A 8 -54.99 10.52 40.39
CA ARG A 8 -54.09 9.78 41.29
C ARG A 8 -52.79 9.44 40.54
N PRO A 9 -51.61 9.47 41.18
CA PRO A 9 -50.35 9.11 40.52
C PRO A 9 -50.27 7.59 40.27
N PRO A 10 -49.69 7.13 39.15
CA PRO A 10 -49.46 5.72 38.93
C PRO A 10 -48.28 5.19 39.76
N GLU A 11 -48.52 3.99 40.26
CA GLU A 11 -47.74 3.08 41.08
C GLU A 11 -46.30 2.87 40.58
N ALA A 12 -45.32 2.92 41.49
CA ALA A 12 -43.92 2.67 41.20
C ALA A 12 -43.70 1.18 40.89
N ALA A 13 -43.51 0.85 39.61
CA ALA A 13 -43.10 -0.49 39.19
C ALA A 13 -41.67 -0.78 39.70
N ALA A 14 -41.55 -1.85 40.49
CA ALA A 14 -40.30 -2.34 41.07
C ALA A 14 -39.27 -2.66 39.97
N VAL A 15 -38.05 -2.16 40.16
CA VAL A 15 -36.89 -2.48 39.33
C VAL A 15 -36.49 -3.94 39.57
N PRO A 16 -36.41 -4.81 38.55
CA PRO A 16 -35.96 -6.18 38.74
C PRO A 16 -34.46 -6.19 39.11
N PRO A 17 -34.01 -7.13 39.96
CA PRO A 17 -32.62 -7.20 40.37
C PRO A 17 -31.70 -7.45 39.16
N PRO A 18 -30.46 -6.93 39.20
CA PRO A 18 -29.52 -7.11 38.09
C PRO A 18 -29.23 -8.60 37.92
N VAL A 19 -29.51 -9.10 36.72
CA VAL A 19 -29.13 -10.45 36.30
C VAL A 19 -27.61 -10.55 36.40
N PRO A 20 -27.06 -11.59 37.04
CA PRO A 20 -25.62 -11.75 37.09
C PRO A 20 -25.11 -11.97 35.66
N GLU A 21 -24.30 -11.03 35.15
CA GLU A 21 -23.59 -11.17 33.88
C GLU A 21 -22.63 -12.35 33.96
N SER A 22 -23.14 -13.53 33.63
CA SER A 22 -22.36 -14.75 33.46
C SER A 22 -21.51 -14.62 32.18
N GLY A 23 -20.21 -14.40 32.32
CA GLY A 23 -19.12 -14.91 31.46
C GLY A 23 -19.12 -14.70 29.92
N ALA A 24 -20.15 -14.11 29.32
CA ALA A 24 -20.45 -14.24 27.88
C ALA A 24 -19.60 -13.36 26.95
N GLY A 25 -18.85 -12.38 27.49
CA GLY A 25 -18.01 -11.48 26.70
C GLY A 25 -16.77 -12.16 26.10
N GLY A 26 -16.28 -13.23 26.73
CA GLY A 26 -15.16 -14.02 26.22
C GLY A 26 -15.56 -14.91 25.05
N ASP A 27 -16.69 -15.62 25.17
CA ASP A 27 -17.08 -16.66 24.21
C ASP A 27 -17.67 -16.11 22.90
N SER A 28 -18.29 -14.92 22.92
CA SER A 28 -18.81 -14.28 21.70
C SER A 28 -17.69 -13.73 20.80
N MET A 29 -16.60 -13.21 21.41
CA MET A 29 -15.40 -12.74 20.71
C MET A 29 -14.76 -13.83 19.86
N PHE A 30 -14.63 -15.03 20.43
CA PHE A 30 -13.99 -16.14 19.74
C PHE A 30 -14.89 -16.78 18.70
N ARG A 31 -16.20 -16.87 18.91
CA ARG A 31 -17.13 -17.35 17.86
C ARG A 31 -17.05 -16.52 16.59
N ASN A 32 -17.02 -15.19 16.70
CA ASN A 32 -16.98 -14.32 15.52
C ASN A 32 -15.58 -14.34 14.86
N ALA A 33 -14.50 -14.41 15.65
CA ALA A 33 -13.15 -14.58 15.13
C ALA A 33 -12.96 -15.92 14.40
N TYR A 34 -13.47 -17.02 14.98
CA TYR A 34 -13.43 -18.35 14.36
C TYR A 34 -14.29 -18.41 13.09
N ALA A 35 -15.44 -17.74 13.05
CA ALA A 35 -16.25 -17.64 11.83
C ALA A 35 -15.51 -16.89 10.71
N LEU A 36 -14.85 -15.77 11.04
CA LEU A 36 -14.03 -15.02 10.07
C LEU A 36 -12.81 -15.82 9.60
N MET A 37 -12.17 -16.55 10.52
CA MET A 37 -11.05 -17.44 10.21
C MET A 37 -11.49 -18.63 9.36
N LEU A 38 -12.67 -19.19 9.61
CA LEU A 38 -13.25 -20.27 8.80
C LEU A 38 -13.55 -19.78 7.38
N SER A 39 -14.18 -18.61 7.24
CA SER A 39 -14.43 -17.99 5.94
C SER A 39 -13.13 -17.72 5.17
N THR A 40 -12.10 -17.21 5.86
CA THR A 40 -10.77 -17.00 5.27
C THR A 40 -10.12 -18.33 4.89
N GLY A 41 -10.27 -19.37 5.72
CA GLY A 41 -9.75 -20.72 5.48
C GLY A 41 -10.39 -21.37 4.25
N VAL A 42 -11.70 -21.22 4.06
CA VAL A 42 -12.40 -21.69 2.85
C VAL A 42 -11.88 -20.97 1.61
N SER A 43 -11.73 -19.65 1.65
CA SER A 43 -11.16 -18.88 0.54
C SER A 43 -9.71 -19.26 0.24
N ALA A 44 -8.90 -19.51 1.27
CA ALA A 44 -7.53 -19.98 1.13
C ALA A 44 -7.48 -21.39 0.50
N ALA A 45 -8.35 -22.31 0.93
CA ALA A 45 -8.45 -23.66 0.38
C ALA A 45 -8.87 -23.64 -1.10
N LEU A 46 -9.87 -22.83 -1.47
CA LEU A 46 -10.27 -22.63 -2.87
C LEU A 46 -9.14 -22.02 -3.71
N GLY A 47 -8.38 -21.07 -3.13
CA GLY A 47 -7.20 -20.49 -3.77
C GLY A 47 -6.09 -21.51 -3.99
N LEU A 48 -5.78 -22.34 -2.98
CA LEU A 48 -4.81 -23.42 -3.09
C LEU A 48 -5.25 -24.48 -4.11
N GLY A 49 -6.54 -24.85 -4.12
CA GLY A 49 -7.11 -25.76 -5.11
C GLY A 49 -6.96 -25.23 -6.53
N PHE A 50 -7.19 -23.93 -6.75
CA PHE A 50 -6.93 -23.29 -8.04
C PHE A 50 -5.47 -23.45 -8.49
N TRP A 51 -4.51 -23.18 -7.61
CA TRP A 51 -3.09 -23.30 -7.96
C TRP A 51 -2.63 -24.75 -8.11
N LEU A 52 -3.25 -25.68 -7.39
CA LEU A 52 -2.99 -27.10 -7.55
C LEU A 52 -3.45 -27.59 -8.94
N VAL A 53 -4.65 -27.19 -9.36
CA VAL A 53 -5.15 -27.46 -10.71
C VAL A 53 -4.26 -26.77 -11.75
N ALA A 54 -3.87 -25.51 -11.53
CA ALA A 54 -2.99 -24.79 -12.44
C ALA A 54 -1.66 -25.54 -12.62
N ALA A 55 -0.99 -25.93 -11.53
CA ALA A 55 0.29 -26.65 -11.58
C ALA A 55 0.20 -28.04 -12.24
N ARG A 56 -0.99 -28.67 -12.25
CA ARG A 56 -1.19 -29.99 -12.83
C ARG A 56 -1.58 -29.99 -14.30
N TYR A 57 -2.27 -28.94 -14.75
CA TYR A 57 -2.79 -28.85 -16.11
C TYR A 57 -2.05 -27.85 -17.00
N TYR A 58 -1.19 -27.01 -16.43
CA TYR A 58 -0.38 -26.02 -17.14
C TYR A 58 1.10 -26.24 -16.87
N THR A 59 1.96 -25.83 -17.81
CA THR A 59 3.42 -25.87 -17.62
C THR A 59 3.88 -24.85 -16.56
N GLU A 60 5.08 -25.04 -16.02
CA GLU A 60 5.67 -24.13 -15.04
C GLU A 60 5.75 -22.69 -15.57
N GLU A 61 6.09 -22.52 -16.85
CA GLU A 61 6.15 -21.19 -17.47
C GLU A 61 4.78 -20.54 -17.59
N ALA A 62 3.74 -21.30 -17.96
CA ALA A 62 2.38 -20.77 -18.07
C ALA A 62 1.83 -20.35 -16.70
N VAL A 63 2.09 -21.13 -15.65
CA VAL A 63 1.78 -20.76 -14.26
C VAL A 63 2.56 -19.51 -13.84
N GLY A 64 3.83 -19.45 -14.20
CA GLY A 64 4.70 -18.29 -14.03
C GLY A 64 4.18 -17.01 -14.65
N GLN A 65 3.89 -17.03 -15.94
CA GLN A 65 3.36 -15.88 -16.70
C GLN A 65 1.98 -15.47 -16.19
N GLY A 66 1.10 -16.44 -15.94
CA GLY A 66 -0.24 -16.18 -15.42
C GLY A 66 -0.21 -15.53 -14.03
N SER A 67 0.63 -16.04 -13.13
CA SER A 67 0.79 -15.48 -11.79
C SER A 67 1.48 -14.10 -11.79
N ALA A 68 2.46 -13.87 -12.68
CA ALA A 68 3.07 -12.56 -12.90
C ALA A 68 2.04 -11.52 -13.37
N ALA A 69 1.20 -11.89 -14.35
CA ALA A 69 0.11 -11.04 -14.84
C ALA A 69 -0.92 -10.74 -13.73
N ILE A 70 -1.29 -11.73 -12.90
CA ILE A 70 -2.18 -11.51 -11.75
C ILE A 70 -1.53 -10.56 -10.72
N ALA A 71 -0.24 -10.72 -10.43
CA ALA A 71 0.48 -9.86 -9.51
C ALA A 71 0.55 -8.41 -10.01
N ALA A 72 0.88 -8.20 -11.29
CA ALA A 72 0.90 -6.89 -11.93
C ALA A 72 -0.50 -6.25 -11.95
N MET A 73 -1.54 -7.03 -12.29
CA MET A 73 -2.93 -6.58 -12.25
C MET A 73 -3.32 -6.07 -10.85
N ARG A 74 -3.00 -6.83 -9.81
CA ARG A 74 -3.28 -6.45 -8.41
C ARG A 74 -2.48 -5.20 -8.00
N LEU A 75 -1.23 -5.09 -8.42
CA LEU A 75 -0.39 -3.92 -8.17
C LEU A 75 -0.99 -2.66 -8.82
N LEU A 76 -1.26 -2.70 -10.12
CA LEU A 76 -1.79 -1.56 -10.88
C LEU A 76 -3.16 -1.11 -10.36
N ALA A 77 -4.03 -2.05 -10.02
CA ALA A 77 -5.34 -1.74 -9.45
C ALA A 77 -5.27 -1.23 -8.00
N SER A 78 -4.21 -1.55 -7.24
CA SER A 78 -4.06 -1.09 -5.86
C SER A 78 -3.80 0.42 -5.74
N VAL A 79 -3.37 1.06 -6.83
CA VAL A 79 -3.11 2.52 -6.92
C VAL A 79 -4.35 3.34 -6.54
N THR A 80 -5.54 2.89 -6.98
CA THR A 80 -6.81 3.58 -6.70
C THR A 80 -7.53 3.00 -5.49
N ALA A 81 -7.46 1.68 -5.32
CA ALA A 81 -8.15 0.96 -4.26
C ALA A 81 -7.85 1.53 -2.85
N THR A 82 -6.58 1.82 -2.57
CA THR A 82 -6.15 2.12 -1.20
C THR A 82 -6.70 3.42 -0.64
N THR A 83 -6.94 4.43 -1.48
CA THR A 83 -7.49 5.72 -1.05
C THR A 83 -9.00 5.77 -1.26
N MET A 84 -9.52 5.16 -2.32
CA MET A 84 -10.92 5.30 -2.70
C MET A 84 -11.87 4.39 -1.91
N ILE A 85 -11.44 3.21 -1.43
CA ILE A 85 -12.32 2.32 -0.64
C ILE A 85 -12.81 3.00 0.63
N GLY A 86 -11.90 3.61 1.40
CA GLY A 86 -12.27 4.30 2.64
C GLY A 86 -13.23 5.46 2.38
N ALA A 87 -13.06 6.16 1.25
CA ALA A 87 -13.94 7.25 0.86
C ALA A 87 -15.34 6.73 0.51
N VAL A 88 -15.41 5.64 -0.25
CA VAL A 88 -16.68 4.99 -0.61
C VAL A 88 -17.41 4.52 0.65
N VAL A 89 -16.76 3.78 1.54
CA VAL A 89 -17.37 3.27 2.78
C VAL A 89 -17.88 4.41 3.67
N ARG A 90 -17.18 5.55 3.70
CA ARG A 90 -17.53 6.70 4.53
C ARG A 90 -18.63 7.58 3.93
N TYR A 91 -18.58 7.85 2.62
CA TYR A 91 -19.41 8.87 1.97
C TYR A 91 -20.61 8.31 1.23
N VAL A 92 -20.59 7.06 0.75
CA VAL A 92 -21.77 6.41 0.15
C VAL A 92 -22.98 6.42 1.09
N PRO A 93 -22.88 6.03 2.38
CA PRO A 93 -24.02 6.09 3.29
C PRO A 93 -24.52 7.50 3.61
N ARG A 94 -23.79 8.55 3.20
CA ARG A 94 -24.17 9.96 3.40
C ARG A 94 -24.59 10.67 2.12
N ALA A 95 -24.50 10.02 0.96
CA ALA A 95 -24.65 10.67 -0.33
C ALA A 95 -26.11 10.89 -0.76
N GLY A 96 -27.09 10.25 -0.10
CA GLY A 96 -28.52 10.43 -0.38
C GLY A 96 -28.85 10.31 -1.87
N ARG A 97 -29.47 11.33 -2.46
CA ARG A 97 -29.81 11.37 -3.90
C ARG A 97 -28.59 11.33 -4.84
N ALA A 98 -27.43 11.79 -4.38
CA ALA A 98 -26.20 11.83 -5.18
C ALA A 98 -25.42 10.50 -5.17
N THR A 99 -25.92 9.46 -4.50
CA THR A 99 -25.23 8.17 -4.36
C THR A 99 -24.85 7.56 -5.71
N ALA A 100 -25.76 7.56 -6.70
CA ALA A 100 -25.48 7.03 -8.05
C ALA A 100 -24.32 7.78 -8.73
N SER A 101 -24.35 9.12 -8.66
CA SER A 101 -23.34 9.97 -9.28
C SER A 101 -21.98 9.83 -8.58
N LEU A 102 -21.97 9.73 -7.24
CA LEU A 102 -20.75 9.53 -6.46
C LEU A 102 -20.07 8.21 -6.80
N VAL A 103 -20.84 7.11 -6.83
CA VAL A 103 -20.32 5.78 -7.18
C VAL A 103 -19.83 5.74 -8.62
N ALA A 104 -20.62 6.25 -9.57
CA ALA A 104 -20.23 6.31 -10.98
C ALA A 104 -18.95 7.14 -11.21
N ARG A 105 -18.84 8.33 -10.60
CA ARG A 105 -17.62 9.16 -10.69
C ARG A 105 -16.41 8.45 -10.08
N THR A 106 -16.58 7.79 -8.95
CA THR A 106 -15.49 7.03 -8.31
C THR A 106 -15.01 5.91 -9.22
N TYR A 107 -15.93 5.16 -9.84
CA TYR A 107 -15.57 4.09 -10.78
C TYR A 107 -14.89 4.66 -12.01
N LEU A 108 -15.41 5.73 -12.62
CA LEU A 108 -14.81 6.36 -13.80
C LEU A 108 -13.39 6.88 -13.52
N VAL A 109 -13.19 7.60 -12.41
CA VAL A 109 -11.86 8.11 -12.03
C VAL A 109 -10.90 6.96 -11.76
N SER A 110 -11.34 5.92 -11.04
CA SER A 110 -10.52 4.75 -10.78
C SER A 110 -10.14 4.03 -12.07
N SER A 111 -11.11 3.77 -12.95
CA SER A 111 -10.88 3.12 -14.24
C SER A 111 -9.91 3.94 -15.10
N PHE A 112 -10.06 5.26 -15.14
CA PHE A 112 -9.13 6.13 -15.89
C PHE A 112 -7.70 6.04 -15.37
N VAL A 113 -7.50 6.15 -14.04
CA VAL A 113 -6.17 6.07 -13.43
C VAL A 113 -5.54 4.70 -13.65
N VAL A 114 -6.31 3.62 -13.48
CA VAL A 114 -5.83 2.25 -13.70
C VAL A 114 -5.51 2.01 -15.18
N THR A 115 -6.34 2.47 -16.11
CA THR A 115 -6.05 2.39 -17.55
C THR A 115 -4.77 3.14 -17.89
N LEU A 116 -4.56 4.36 -17.38
CA LEU A 116 -3.33 5.10 -17.60
C LEU A 116 -2.10 4.34 -17.06
N ALA A 117 -2.20 3.77 -15.86
CA ALA A 117 -1.14 2.95 -15.29
C ALA A 117 -0.87 1.69 -16.12
N CYS A 118 -1.90 1.03 -16.65
CA CYS A 118 -1.77 -0.13 -17.54
C CYS A 118 -1.12 0.25 -18.87
N VAL A 119 -1.50 1.38 -19.47
CA VAL A 119 -0.88 1.87 -20.70
C VAL A 119 0.61 2.14 -20.47
N LEU A 120 0.98 2.81 -19.38
CA LEU A 120 2.39 3.04 -19.04
C LEU A 120 3.15 1.72 -18.80
N PHE A 121 2.53 0.75 -18.13
CA PHE A 121 3.10 -0.58 -17.93
C PHE A 121 3.31 -1.32 -19.25
N LEU A 122 2.31 -1.35 -20.13
CA LEU A 122 2.39 -2.02 -21.44
C LEU A 122 3.39 -1.32 -22.38
N LEU A 123 3.52 0.01 -22.32
CA LEU A 123 4.54 0.76 -23.07
C LEU A 123 5.96 0.52 -22.57
N THR A 124 6.12 0.06 -21.32
CA THR A 124 7.42 -0.23 -20.73
C THR A 124 7.69 -1.73 -20.65
N LEU A 125 6.88 -2.57 -21.28
CA LEU A 125 6.86 -4.03 -21.09
C LEU A 125 8.23 -4.70 -21.28
N ASP A 126 9.02 -4.23 -22.24
CA ASP A 126 10.38 -4.72 -22.52
C ASP A 126 11.34 -4.56 -21.31
N LEU A 127 11.02 -3.67 -20.36
CA LEU A 127 11.79 -3.44 -19.14
C LEU A 127 11.38 -4.37 -17.97
N TRP A 128 10.27 -5.10 -18.09
CA TRP A 128 9.70 -5.90 -16.99
C TRP A 128 10.05 -7.40 -17.06
N GLY A 129 10.81 -7.84 -18.07
CA GLY A 129 11.32 -9.21 -18.19
C GLY A 129 10.37 -10.19 -18.87
N ASP A 130 10.89 -11.39 -19.16
CA ASP A 130 10.26 -12.39 -20.03
C ASP A 130 8.92 -12.95 -19.49
N SER A 131 8.72 -12.88 -18.17
CA SER A 131 7.46 -13.27 -17.52
C SER A 131 6.25 -12.49 -18.03
N TYR A 132 6.44 -11.32 -18.65
CA TYR A 132 5.37 -10.48 -19.20
C TYR A 132 5.26 -10.51 -20.73
N ALA A 133 6.17 -11.21 -21.42
CA ALA A 133 6.19 -11.27 -22.89
C ALA A 133 4.84 -11.63 -23.54
N PRO A 134 4.00 -12.54 -22.99
CA PRO A 134 2.69 -12.85 -23.58
C PRO A 134 1.71 -11.68 -23.67
N LEU A 135 1.91 -10.62 -22.86
CA LEU A 135 1.06 -9.43 -22.84
C LEU A 135 1.40 -8.41 -23.94
N GLY A 136 2.47 -8.63 -24.71
CA GLY A 136 2.93 -7.70 -25.75
C GLY A 136 2.01 -7.59 -26.98
N THR A 137 1.07 -8.54 -27.15
CA THR A 137 0.09 -8.46 -28.25
C THR A 137 -1.04 -7.48 -27.91
N LEU A 138 -1.57 -6.78 -28.92
CA LEU A 138 -2.66 -5.81 -28.72
C LEU A 138 -3.88 -6.43 -28.05
N SER A 139 -4.25 -7.65 -28.45
CA SER A 139 -5.38 -8.38 -27.85
C SER A 139 -5.12 -8.73 -26.38
N ALA A 140 -3.94 -9.27 -26.04
CA ALA A 140 -3.60 -9.60 -24.67
C ALA A 140 -3.49 -8.34 -23.79
N GLY A 141 -2.91 -7.26 -24.30
CA GLY A 141 -2.82 -5.96 -23.62
C GLY A 141 -4.20 -5.35 -23.33
N LEU A 142 -5.15 -5.46 -24.27
CA LEU A 142 -6.53 -5.01 -24.07
C LEU A 142 -7.27 -5.84 -23.01
N VAL A 143 -7.13 -7.17 -23.07
CA VAL A 143 -7.71 -8.08 -22.06
C VAL A 143 -7.10 -7.82 -20.69
N PHE A 144 -5.78 -7.62 -20.62
CA PHE A 144 -5.08 -7.27 -19.38
C PHE A 144 -5.57 -5.95 -18.79
N THR A 145 -5.66 -4.91 -19.62
CA THR A 145 -6.16 -3.59 -19.19
C THR A 145 -7.61 -3.69 -18.71
N GLY A 146 -8.47 -4.39 -19.45
CA GLY A 146 -9.85 -4.65 -19.04
C GLY A 146 -9.94 -5.39 -17.71
N SER A 147 -9.06 -6.37 -17.48
CA SER A 147 -8.98 -7.14 -16.24
C SER A 147 -8.52 -6.29 -15.06
N CYS A 148 -7.53 -5.42 -15.25
CA CYS A 148 -7.07 -4.46 -14.24
C CYS A 148 -8.18 -3.50 -13.82
N VAL A 149 -8.90 -2.96 -14.80
CA VAL A 149 -10.06 -2.09 -14.55
C VAL A 149 -11.16 -2.86 -13.81
N ALA A 150 -11.48 -4.08 -14.25
CA ALA A 150 -12.50 -4.90 -13.62
C ALA A 150 -12.13 -5.26 -12.17
N TRP A 151 -10.87 -5.58 -11.89
CA TRP A 151 -10.39 -5.83 -10.52
C TRP A 151 -10.49 -4.58 -9.63
N ALA A 152 -10.11 -3.41 -10.16
CA ALA A 152 -10.25 -2.15 -9.44
C ALA A 152 -11.72 -1.84 -9.12
N VAL A 153 -12.63 -2.06 -10.09
CA VAL A 153 -14.07 -1.90 -9.90
C VAL A 153 -14.63 -2.91 -8.90
N LEU A 154 -14.23 -4.19 -8.95
CA LEU A 154 -14.64 -5.22 -7.99
C LEU A 154 -14.28 -4.79 -6.56
N THR A 155 -13.05 -4.32 -6.37
CA THR A 155 -12.58 -3.86 -5.06
C THR A 155 -13.38 -2.65 -4.54
N LEU A 156 -13.72 -1.71 -5.44
CA LEU A 156 -14.57 -0.58 -5.08
C LEU A 156 -16.03 -1.00 -4.82
N GLN A 157 -16.54 -1.99 -5.54
CA GLN A 157 -17.87 -2.56 -5.32
C GLN A 157 -18.01 -3.11 -3.91
N ASP A 158 -16.99 -3.81 -3.40
CA ASP A 158 -16.99 -4.30 -2.02
C ASP A 158 -17.10 -3.15 -1.00
N GLY A 159 -16.38 -2.05 -1.26
CA GLY A 159 -16.50 -0.81 -0.50
C GLY A 159 -17.90 -0.19 -0.58
N VAL A 160 -18.51 -0.17 -1.76
CA VAL A 160 -19.87 0.38 -1.99
C VAL A 160 -20.90 -0.47 -1.26
N LEU A 161 -20.86 -1.79 -1.41
CA LEU A 161 -21.79 -2.72 -0.75
C LEU A 161 -21.68 -2.63 0.78
N THR A 162 -20.47 -2.48 1.28
CA THR A 162 -20.21 -2.23 2.71
C THR A 162 -20.80 -0.88 3.15
N GLY A 163 -20.56 0.20 2.40
CA GLY A 163 -21.13 1.52 2.67
C GLY A 163 -22.66 1.55 2.62
N LEU A 164 -23.28 0.78 1.73
CA LEU A 164 -24.74 0.61 1.63
C LEU A 164 -25.33 -0.32 2.71
N ARG A 165 -24.51 -0.82 3.65
CA ARG A 165 -24.90 -1.80 4.69
C ARG A 165 -25.48 -3.10 4.10
N LYS A 166 -24.98 -3.50 2.93
CA LYS A 166 -25.33 -4.74 2.23
C LYS A 166 -24.11 -5.65 2.06
N ALA A 167 -23.25 -5.66 3.06
CA ALA A 167 -21.99 -6.43 3.09
C ALA A 167 -22.17 -7.95 2.90
N VAL A 168 -23.38 -8.50 3.09
CA VAL A 168 -23.69 -9.92 2.81
C VAL A 168 -23.42 -10.29 1.34
N TRP A 169 -23.54 -9.33 0.40
CA TRP A 169 -23.23 -9.57 -1.00
C TRP A 169 -21.73 -9.66 -1.30
N VAL A 170 -20.87 -9.20 -0.39
CA VAL A 170 -19.40 -9.27 -0.57
C VAL A 170 -18.90 -10.72 -0.50
N PRO A 171 -19.23 -11.53 0.53
CA PRO A 171 -18.93 -12.97 0.52
C PRO A 171 -19.51 -13.73 -0.67
N VAL A 172 -20.74 -13.37 -1.11
CA VAL A 172 -21.37 -14.00 -2.28
C VAL A 172 -20.58 -13.72 -3.56
N GLY A 173 -20.22 -12.47 -3.80
CA GLY A 173 -19.38 -12.06 -4.93
C GLY A 173 -18.02 -12.76 -4.94
N ASN A 174 -17.38 -12.85 -3.77
CA ASN A 174 -16.11 -13.53 -3.61
C ASN A 174 -16.21 -15.05 -3.79
N ALA A 175 -17.33 -15.67 -3.39
CA ALA A 175 -17.59 -17.08 -3.64
C ALA A 175 -17.80 -17.35 -5.13
N VAL A 176 -18.61 -16.54 -5.82
CA VAL A 176 -18.81 -16.63 -7.28
C VAL A 176 -17.49 -16.45 -8.02
N PHE A 177 -16.68 -15.46 -7.64
CA PHE A 177 -15.35 -15.25 -8.20
C PHE A 177 -14.43 -16.47 -7.95
N SER A 178 -14.38 -16.98 -6.72
CA SER A 178 -13.45 -18.05 -6.33
C SER A 178 -13.80 -19.40 -6.94
N VAL A 179 -15.09 -19.74 -7.03
CA VAL A 179 -15.57 -20.96 -7.70
C VAL A 179 -15.50 -20.80 -9.21
N GLY A 180 -15.90 -19.63 -9.73
CA GLY A 180 -15.88 -19.32 -11.16
C GLY A 180 -14.49 -19.47 -11.76
N LYS A 181 -13.45 -18.90 -11.14
CA LYS A 181 -12.07 -19.03 -11.66
C LYS A 181 -11.58 -20.47 -11.67
N LEU A 182 -11.96 -21.30 -10.69
CA LEU A 182 -11.57 -22.70 -10.63
C LEU A 182 -12.22 -23.52 -11.75
N LEU A 183 -13.52 -23.34 -11.97
CA LEU A 183 -14.26 -24.01 -13.05
C LEU A 183 -13.77 -23.56 -14.43
N LEU A 184 -13.55 -22.25 -14.60
CA LEU A 184 -13.04 -21.68 -15.85
C LEU A 184 -11.60 -22.12 -16.13
N LEU A 185 -10.75 -22.26 -15.10
CA LEU A 185 -9.39 -22.80 -15.27
C LEU A 185 -9.43 -24.23 -15.82
N ALA A 186 -10.28 -25.09 -15.26
CA ALA A 186 -10.44 -26.45 -15.75
C ALA A 186 -10.98 -26.48 -17.19
N ALA A 187 -11.89 -25.58 -17.55
CA ALA A 187 -12.41 -25.47 -18.91
C ALA A 187 -11.38 -24.93 -19.92
N PHE A 188 -10.53 -24.00 -19.50
CA PHE A 188 -9.52 -23.38 -20.37
C PHE A 188 -8.20 -24.15 -20.46
N ALA A 189 -8.02 -25.19 -19.64
CA ALA A 189 -6.81 -26.02 -19.62
C ALA A 189 -6.40 -26.51 -21.02
N THR A 190 -7.37 -26.88 -21.87
CA THR A 190 -7.12 -27.38 -23.23
C THR A 190 -7.21 -26.30 -24.30
N ALA A 191 -7.97 -25.22 -24.07
CA ALA A 191 -8.25 -24.20 -25.09
C ALA A 191 -7.23 -23.05 -25.11
N LEU A 192 -6.63 -22.71 -23.97
CA LEU A 192 -5.71 -21.59 -23.81
C LEU A 192 -4.51 -22.01 -22.95
N PRO A 193 -3.54 -22.77 -23.50
CA PRO A 193 -2.47 -23.41 -22.72
C PRO A 193 -1.46 -22.44 -22.10
N VAL A 194 -1.37 -21.20 -22.59
CA VAL A 194 -0.41 -20.20 -22.07
C VAL A 194 -1.09 -19.21 -21.13
N LEU A 195 -2.10 -18.49 -21.62
CA LEU A 195 -2.78 -17.43 -20.86
C LEU A 195 -4.00 -17.92 -20.05
N GLY A 196 -4.35 -19.21 -20.11
CA GLY A 196 -5.57 -19.73 -19.48
C GLY A 196 -5.66 -19.50 -17.97
N VAL A 197 -4.52 -19.50 -17.27
CA VAL A 197 -4.44 -19.16 -15.84
C VAL A 197 -4.88 -17.71 -15.58
N PHE A 198 -4.44 -16.76 -16.40
CA PHE A 198 -4.81 -15.36 -16.27
C PHE A 198 -6.24 -15.10 -16.77
N VAL A 199 -6.62 -15.70 -17.90
CA VAL A 199 -7.94 -15.51 -18.53
C VAL A 199 -9.05 -16.08 -17.66
N SER A 200 -8.82 -17.20 -16.95
CA SER A 200 -9.77 -17.74 -15.98
C SER A 200 -10.05 -16.76 -14.84
N TRP A 201 -9.03 -16.04 -14.35
CA TRP A 201 -9.20 -14.95 -13.39
C TRP A 201 -9.98 -13.79 -14.00
N ALA A 202 -9.58 -13.32 -15.18
CA ALA A 202 -10.24 -12.20 -15.87
C ALA A 202 -11.75 -12.45 -16.07
N ALA A 203 -12.09 -13.64 -16.59
CA ALA A 203 -13.47 -14.05 -16.81
C ALA A 203 -14.25 -14.22 -15.50
N ALA A 204 -13.63 -14.76 -14.44
CA ALA A 204 -14.27 -14.85 -13.13
C ALA A 204 -14.53 -13.48 -12.48
N ILE A 205 -13.63 -12.52 -12.67
CA ILE A 205 -13.85 -11.13 -12.23
C ILE A 205 -15.07 -10.57 -12.95
N ALA A 206 -15.17 -10.73 -14.28
CA ALA A 206 -16.32 -10.27 -15.05
C ALA A 206 -17.64 -10.92 -14.57
N LEU A 207 -17.62 -12.22 -14.27
CA LEU A 207 -18.76 -12.97 -13.73
C LEU A 207 -19.25 -12.42 -12.38
N SER A 208 -18.36 -11.83 -11.57
CA SER A 208 -18.72 -11.22 -10.29
C SER A 208 -19.10 -9.73 -10.44
N VAL A 209 -18.31 -8.96 -11.19
CA VAL A 209 -18.46 -7.50 -11.34
C VAL A 209 -19.74 -7.11 -12.05
N LEU A 210 -20.13 -7.83 -13.11
CA LEU A 210 -21.29 -7.46 -13.92
C LEU A 210 -22.62 -7.63 -13.16
N PRO A 211 -22.92 -8.79 -12.53
CA PRO A 211 -24.16 -8.96 -11.77
C PRO A 211 -24.23 -8.07 -10.53
N LEU A 212 -23.11 -7.90 -9.81
CA LEU A 212 -23.05 -7.01 -8.64
C LEU A 212 -23.21 -5.54 -9.06
N GLY A 213 -22.57 -5.12 -10.14
CA GLY A 213 -22.72 -3.78 -10.69
C GLY A 213 -24.17 -3.50 -11.08
N TRP A 214 -24.82 -4.44 -11.77
CA TRP A 214 -26.25 -4.37 -12.09
C TRP A 214 -27.10 -4.25 -10.82
N LEU A 215 -26.88 -5.09 -9.81
CA LEU A 215 -27.61 -5.07 -8.54
C LEU A 215 -27.44 -3.72 -7.81
N VAL A 216 -26.22 -3.21 -7.76
CA VAL A 216 -25.87 -1.94 -7.11
C VAL A 216 -26.62 -0.79 -7.79
N PHE A 217 -26.50 -0.63 -9.11
CA PHE A 217 -27.09 0.50 -9.83
C PHE A 217 -28.60 0.40 -10.03
N ARG A 218 -29.15 -0.80 -10.26
CA ARG A 218 -30.59 -0.98 -10.54
C ARG A 218 -31.45 -1.12 -9.29
N ARG A 219 -30.91 -1.65 -8.20
CA ARG A 219 -31.72 -2.05 -7.04
C ARG A 219 -31.28 -1.42 -5.72
N LEU A 220 -29.99 -1.35 -5.42
CA LEU A 220 -29.52 -0.90 -4.10
C LEU A 220 -29.44 0.62 -4.00
N ILE A 221 -28.85 1.28 -4.99
CA ILE A 221 -28.72 2.74 -5.02
C ILE A 221 -30.09 3.44 -5.09
N PRO A 222 -31.06 3.04 -5.96
CA PRO A 222 -32.37 3.69 -6.01
C PRO A 222 -33.15 3.57 -4.69
N ARG A 223 -33.05 2.42 -4.00
CA ARG A 223 -33.70 2.22 -2.69
C ARG A 223 -33.12 3.12 -1.62
N GLN A 224 -31.79 3.28 -1.58
CA GLN A 224 -31.14 4.20 -0.64
C GLN A 224 -31.48 5.66 -0.95
N ALA A 225 -31.45 6.04 -2.23
CA ALA A 225 -31.76 7.40 -2.66
C ALA A 225 -33.23 7.79 -2.34
N GLY A 226 -34.14 6.82 -2.33
CA GLY A 226 -35.52 7.01 -1.88
C GLY A 226 -35.65 7.17 -0.36
N ALA A 227 -34.89 6.39 0.42
CA ALA A 227 -34.95 6.44 1.89
C ALA A 227 -34.25 7.68 2.50
N ASP A 228 -33.16 8.15 1.89
CA ASP A 228 -32.36 9.30 2.37
C ASP A 228 -32.57 10.55 1.50
N ARG A 229 -33.79 10.75 1.02
CA ARG A 229 -34.13 11.80 0.05
C ARG A 229 -33.86 13.22 0.57
N ASP A 230 -33.84 13.43 1.88
CA ASP A 230 -33.72 14.77 2.49
C ASP A 230 -32.30 15.09 3.01
N ARG A 231 -31.33 14.20 2.78
CA ARG A 231 -29.93 14.42 3.18
C ARG A 231 -29.14 15.18 2.12
N GLU A 232 -28.43 16.22 2.57
CA GLU A 232 -27.55 17.01 1.72
C GLU A 232 -26.29 16.22 1.33
N PRO A 233 -25.89 16.20 0.05
CA PRO A 233 -24.77 15.40 -0.42
C PRO A 233 -23.42 15.95 0.11
N PRO A 234 -22.44 15.07 0.34
CA PRO A 234 -21.12 15.47 0.82
C PRO A 234 -20.40 16.38 -0.19
N ARG A 235 -19.76 17.44 0.30
CA ARG A 235 -19.07 18.41 -0.55
C ARG A 235 -17.80 17.77 -1.14
N PRO A 236 -17.48 17.99 -2.44
CA PRO A 236 -16.28 17.45 -3.08
C PRO A 236 -14.97 17.79 -2.36
N ARG A 237 -14.90 18.98 -1.72
CA ARG A 237 -13.75 19.41 -0.92
C ARG A 237 -13.53 18.54 0.33
N GLU A 238 -14.59 18.02 0.93
CA GLU A 238 -14.49 17.15 2.11
C GLU A 238 -14.03 15.75 1.72
N ILE A 239 -14.53 15.24 0.60
CA ILE A 239 -14.11 13.96 0.00
C ILE A 239 -12.62 14.05 -0.37
N GLY A 240 -12.20 15.13 -1.04
CA GLY A 240 -10.79 15.35 -1.40
C GLY A 240 -9.86 15.46 -0.19
N ARG A 241 -10.28 16.16 0.88
CA ARG A 241 -9.50 16.26 2.12
C ARG A 241 -9.40 14.91 2.84
N PHE A 242 -10.44 14.10 2.79
CA PHE A 242 -10.43 12.75 3.36
C PHE A 242 -9.54 11.80 2.56
N LEU A 243 -9.67 11.79 1.23
CA LEU A 243 -8.79 11.04 0.32
C LEU A 243 -7.31 11.39 0.52
N ALA A 244 -7.02 12.67 0.75
CA ALA A 244 -5.66 13.15 1.01
C ALA A 244 -5.10 12.77 2.40
N GLY A 245 -5.97 12.37 3.33
CA GLY A 245 -5.61 11.97 4.70
C GLY A 245 -5.73 10.47 4.96
N ASP A 246 -6.35 9.71 4.05
CA ASP A 246 -6.52 8.27 4.18
C ASP A 246 -5.20 7.52 3.94
N SER A 247 -5.16 6.33 4.52
CA SER A 247 -4.04 5.79 5.28
C SER A 247 -2.75 5.53 4.47
N VAL A 248 -1.77 6.43 4.55
CA VAL A 248 -0.38 6.23 4.05
C VAL A 248 0.21 4.88 4.48
N GLY A 249 -0.09 4.43 5.70
CA GLY A 249 0.33 3.11 6.18
C GLY A 249 -0.31 1.93 5.41
N ALA A 250 -1.58 2.06 5.00
CA ALA A 250 -2.23 1.04 4.19
C ALA A 250 -1.59 0.95 2.80
N LEU A 251 -1.21 2.08 2.19
CA LEU A 251 -0.47 2.11 0.92
C LEU A 251 0.84 1.33 1.02
N PHE A 252 1.63 1.54 2.08
CA PHE A 252 2.87 0.78 2.28
C PHE A 252 2.61 -0.72 2.48
N SER A 253 1.55 -1.08 3.22
CA SER A 253 1.17 -2.48 3.42
C SER A 253 0.74 -3.15 2.11
N LEU A 254 -0.07 -2.49 1.29
CA LEU A 254 -0.51 -3.00 -0.02
C LEU A 254 0.64 -3.06 -1.02
N ALA A 255 1.52 -2.05 -1.02
CA ALA A 255 2.71 -2.04 -1.86
C ALA A 255 3.60 -3.24 -1.55
N MET A 256 3.86 -3.51 -0.27
CA MET A 256 4.66 -4.68 0.12
C MET A 256 4.04 -6.01 -0.38
N ILE A 257 2.73 -6.20 -0.21
CA ILE A 257 2.03 -7.45 -0.59
C ILE A 257 2.04 -7.67 -2.11
N ASN A 258 1.82 -6.61 -2.89
CA ASN A 258 1.65 -6.72 -4.34
C ASN A 258 2.96 -6.57 -5.12
N LEU A 259 3.95 -5.84 -4.59
CA LEU A 259 5.18 -5.56 -5.32
C LEU A 259 6.21 -6.69 -5.20
N LEU A 260 6.25 -7.42 -4.07
CA LEU A 260 7.23 -8.51 -3.90
C LEU A 260 7.11 -9.59 -4.99
N PRO A 261 5.92 -10.12 -5.34
CA PRO A 261 5.81 -11.07 -6.45
C PRO A 261 6.18 -10.46 -7.81
N VAL A 262 5.93 -9.17 -8.02
CA VAL A 262 6.34 -8.47 -9.25
C VAL A 262 7.86 -8.36 -9.32
N MET A 263 8.55 -8.08 -8.22
CA MET A 263 10.02 -8.06 -8.18
C MET A 263 10.63 -9.41 -8.54
N VAL A 264 10.02 -10.51 -8.09
CA VAL A 264 10.46 -11.86 -8.47
C VAL A 264 10.19 -12.11 -9.95
N ALA A 265 9.00 -11.79 -10.45
CA ALA A 265 8.62 -11.98 -11.85
C ALA A 265 9.50 -11.19 -12.84
N VAL A 266 9.98 -10.00 -12.44
CA VAL A 266 10.90 -9.19 -13.25
C VAL A 266 12.33 -9.75 -13.23
N ARG A 267 12.74 -10.34 -12.10
CA ARG A 267 14.13 -10.77 -11.89
C ARG A 267 14.43 -12.17 -12.42
N PHE A 268 13.41 -13.03 -12.45
CA PHE A 268 13.54 -14.44 -12.82
C PHE A 268 12.67 -14.76 -14.04
N ASP A 269 13.00 -15.87 -14.69
CA ASP A 269 12.17 -16.42 -15.75
C ASP A 269 10.79 -16.87 -15.23
N ALA A 270 9.91 -17.22 -16.16
CA ALA A 270 8.54 -17.60 -15.83
C ALA A 270 8.48 -18.84 -14.93
N ALA A 271 9.27 -19.89 -15.21
CA ALA A 271 9.24 -21.12 -14.42
C ALA A 271 9.62 -20.88 -12.94
N HIS A 272 10.73 -20.17 -12.70
CA HIS A 272 11.17 -19.83 -11.34
C HIS A 272 10.17 -18.91 -10.63
N ASN A 273 9.53 -17.97 -11.35
CA ASN A 273 8.44 -17.18 -10.79
C ASN A 273 7.24 -18.07 -10.41
N GLY A 274 6.91 -19.09 -11.21
CA GLY A 274 5.89 -20.09 -10.90
C GLY A 274 6.20 -20.83 -9.59
N PHE A 275 7.41 -21.34 -9.43
CA PHE A 275 7.87 -22.01 -8.20
C PHE A 275 7.74 -21.10 -6.98
N PHE A 276 8.23 -19.85 -7.09
CA PHE A 276 8.09 -18.85 -6.05
C PHE A 276 6.62 -18.56 -5.71
N TYR A 277 5.77 -18.34 -6.72
CA TYR A 277 4.41 -17.88 -6.50
C TYR A 277 3.55 -18.93 -5.80
N ILE A 278 3.73 -20.21 -6.11
CA ILE A 278 3.04 -21.30 -5.39
C ILE A 278 3.49 -21.33 -3.93
N ALA A 279 4.79 -21.32 -3.67
CA ALA A 279 5.33 -21.28 -2.31
C ALA A 279 4.86 -20.03 -1.54
N TYR A 280 4.83 -18.88 -2.22
CA TYR A 280 4.36 -17.61 -1.68
C TYR A 280 2.88 -17.63 -1.34
N THR A 281 2.05 -18.24 -2.18
CA THR A 281 0.61 -18.37 -1.94
C THR A 281 0.31 -19.29 -0.76
N VAL A 282 0.98 -20.45 -0.70
CA VAL A 282 0.88 -21.37 0.45
C VAL A 282 1.33 -20.68 1.74
N GLY A 283 2.48 -20.01 1.71
CA GLY A 283 3.01 -19.25 2.85
C GLY A 283 2.09 -18.10 3.29
N GLY A 284 1.53 -17.36 2.33
CA GLY A 284 0.66 -16.21 2.58
C GLY A 284 -0.67 -16.55 3.27
N THR A 285 -1.11 -17.81 3.24
CA THR A 285 -2.33 -18.21 3.97
C THR A 285 -2.24 -17.98 5.48
N MET A 286 -1.05 -18.18 6.06
CA MET A 286 -0.78 -17.95 7.49
C MET A 286 -0.82 -16.45 7.85
N GLU A 287 -0.41 -15.58 6.94
CA GLU A 287 -0.42 -14.14 7.13
C GLU A 287 -1.84 -13.63 7.39
N PHE A 288 -2.82 -14.14 6.66
CA PHE A 288 -4.23 -13.75 6.85
C PHE A 288 -4.76 -14.14 8.23
N MET A 289 -4.27 -15.22 8.85
CA MET A 289 -4.66 -15.57 10.22
C MET A 289 -4.22 -14.49 11.22
N ALA A 290 -3.00 -13.97 11.07
CA ALA A 290 -2.46 -12.91 11.92
C ALA A 290 -3.24 -11.59 11.75
N ILE A 291 -3.54 -11.20 10.51
CA ILE A 291 -4.31 -9.99 10.19
C ILE A 291 -5.74 -10.06 10.76
N ASN A 292 -6.40 -11.22 10.60
CA ASN A 292 -7.74 -11.44 11.14
C ASN A 292 -7.76 -11.39 12.67
N MET A 293 -6.75 -11.96 13.33
CA MET A 293 -6.61 -11.87 14.80
C MET A 293 -6.40 -10.43 15.26
N ALA A 294 -5.53 -9.66 14.60
CA ALA A 294 -5.29 -8.25 14.91
C ALA A 294 -6.53 -7.38 14.70
N SER A 295 -7.32 -7.68 13.67
CA SER A 295 -8.59 -7.01 13.39
C SER A 295 -9.64 -7.32 14.46
N SER A 296 -9.75 -8.58 14.88
CA SER A 296 -10.62 -8.98 15.99
C SER A 296 -10.22 -8.33 17.32
N LEU A 297 -8.91 -8.31 17.63
CA LEU A 297 -8.39 -7.61 18.81
C LEU A 297 -8.75 -6.12 18.78
N THR A 298 -8.60 -5.47 17.61
CA THR A 298 -8.94 -4.06 17.44
C THR A 298 -10.40 -3.82 17.75
N ALA A 299 -11.32 -4.62 17.20
CA ALA A 299 -12.76 -4.48 17.39
C ALA A 299 -13.16 -4.66 18.88
N HIS A 300 -12.62 -5.65 19.56
CA HIS A 300 -12.95 -5.91 20.97
C HIS A 300 -12.34 -4.86 21.91
N ALA A 301 -11.08 -4.50 21.68
CA ALA A 301 -10.40 -3.51 22.51
C ALA A 301 -10.94 -2.09 22.30
N SER A 302 -11.58 -1.78 21.17
CA SER A 302 -12.30 -0.51 20.99
C SER A 302 -13.52 -0.35 21.91
N HIS A 303 -14.11 -1.45 22.38
CA HIS A 303 -15.22 -1.41 23.35
C HIS A 303 -14.75 -1.42 24.81
N SER A 304 -13.57 -1.99 25.10
CA SER A 304 -13.03 -2.06 26.46
C SER A 304 -11.51 -1.82 26.49
N PRO A 305 -11.06 -0.56 26.32
CA PRO A 305 -9.62 -0.25 26.25
C PRO A 305 -8.83 -0.67 27.49
N GLY A 306 -9.49 -0.68 28.67
CA GLY A 306 -8.89 -1.11 29.93
C GLY A 306 -8.46 -2.58 29.98
N ARG A 307 -8.97 -3.43 29.07
CA ARG A 307 -8.63 -4.86 28.98
C ARG A 307 -7.67 -5.19 27.82
N LEU A 308 -7.07 -4.18 27.19
CA LEU A 308 -6.18 -4.36 26.03
C LEU A 308 -5.02 -5.32 26.33
N ALA A 309 -4.42 -5.23 27.51
CA ALA A 309 -3.31 -6.09 27.90
C ALA A 309 -3.71 -7.58 27.99
N GLU A 310 -4.89 -7.88 28.52
CA GLU A 310 -5.46 -9.23 28.57
C GLU A 310 -5.77 -9.75 27.15
N GLY A 311 -6.36 -8.89 26.31
CA GLY A 311 -6.66 -9.20 24.92
C GLY A 311 -5.39 -9.54 24.11
N VAL A 312 -4.33 -8.74 24.25
CA VAL A 312 -3.03 -8.98 23.61
C VAL A 312 -2.41 -10.29 24.09
N ARG A 313 -2.39 -10.55 25.40
CA ARG A 313 -1.81 -11.79 25.97
C ARG A 313 -2.58 -13.03 25.51
N GLY A 314 -3.92 -12.96 25.50
CA GLY A 314 -4.78 -14.02 25.00
C GLY A 314 -4.63 -14.25 23.51
N ALA A 315 -4.49 -13.20 22.70
CA ALA A 315 -4.26 -13.29 21.26
C ALA A 315 -2.89 -13.94 20.96
N LEU A 316 -1.82 -13.50 21.64
CA LEU A 316 -0.49 -14.10 21.50
C LEU A 316 -0.48 -15.59 21.85
N ARG A 317 -1.08 -15.98 22.99
CA ARG A 317 -1.14 -17.38 23.41
C ARG A 317 -1.87 -18.25 22.38
N ARG A 318 -3.00 -17.78 21.86
CA ARG A 318 -3.77 -18.52 20.84
C ARG A 318 -3.05 -18.61 19.51
N MET A 319 -2.46 -17.51 19.04
CA MET A 319 -1.67 -17.54 17.82
C MET A 319 -0.44 -18.43 17.97
N ALA A 320 0.21 -18.46 19.14
CA ALA A 320 1.29 -19.41 19.39
C ALA A 320 0.80 -20.87 19.30
N VAL A 321 -0.32 -21.20 19.98
CA VAL A 321 -0.88 -22.57 19.96
C VAL A 321 -1.37 -22.99 18.58
N LEU A 322 -1.92 -22.07 17.79
CA LEU A 322 -2.45 -22.39 16.45
C LEU A 322 -1.36 -22.37 15.37
N LEU A 323 -0.54 -21.32 15.34
CA LEU A 323 0.39 -21.07 14.24
C LEU A 323 1.69 -21.86 14.39
N VAL A 324 2.21 -22.08 15.60
CA VAL A 324 3.48 -22.82 15.78
C VAL A 324 3.38 -24.25 15.24
N PRO A 325 2.33 -25.04 15.53
CA PRO A 325 2.17 -26.37 14.94
C PRO A 325 2.04 -26.32 13.41
N VAL A 326 1.29 -25.35 12.87
CA VAL A 326 1.12 -25.18 11.42
C VAL A 326 2.46 -24.86 10.75
N VAL A 327 3.24 -23.94 11.31
CA VAL A 327 4.58 -23.59 10.83
C VAL A 327 5.52 -24.78 10.92
N LEU A 328 5.49 -25.54 12.02
CA LEU A 328 6.30 -26.74 12.19
C LEU A 328 5.98 -27.79 11.11
N VAL A 329 4.69 -28.06 10.90
CA VAL A 329 4.21 -28.97 9.85
C VAL A 329 4.67 -28.48 8.48
N LEU A 330 4.49 -27.20 8.16
CA LEU A 330 4.91 -26.63 6.87
C LEU A 330 6.42 -26.68 6.68
N VAL A 331 7.23 -26.47 7.72
CA VAL A 331 8.69 -26.49 7.60
C VAL A 331 9.21 -27.92 7.41
N LEU A 332 8.71 -28.86 8.21
CA LEU A 332 9.13 -30.27 8.17
C LEU A 332 8.61 -30.97 6.92
N LEU A 333 7.33 -30.75 6.59
CA LEU A 333 6.65 -31.40 5.48
C LEU A 333 6.59 -30.54 4.21
N ALA A 334 7.37 -29.46 4.12
CA ALA A 334 7.43 -28.60 2.93
C ALA A 334 7.53 -29.37 1.60
N PRO A 335 8.47 -30.34 1.42
CA PRO A 335 8.58 -31.04 0.15
C PRO A 335 7.36 -31.94 -0.11
N GLN A 336 6.78 -32.57 0.91
CA GLN A 336 5.57 -33.39 0.79
C GLN A 336 4.32 -32.54 0.52
N ILE A 337 4.29 -31.28 0.95
CA ILE A 337 3.18 -30.35 0.71
C ILE A 337 3.26 -29.76 -0.69
N LEU A 338 4.47 -29.63 -1.25
CA LEU A 338 4.68 -29.15 -2.62
C LEU A 338 4.66 -30.27 -3.67
N SER A 339 4.92 -31.53 -3.30
CA SER A 339 4.88 -32.66 -4.24
C SER A 339 3.54 -32.86 -4.99
N PRO A 340 2.36 -32.51 -4.42
CA PRO A 340 1.11 -32.55 -5.18
C PRO A 340 1.05 -31.51 -6.30
N PHE A 341 1.85 -30.44 -6.25
CA PHE A 341 1.93 -29.43 -7.30
C PHE A 341 2.87 -29.86 -8.43
N GLY A 342 3.93 -30.62 -8.12
CA GLY A 342 4.88 -31.18 -9.08
C GLY A 342 6.23 -31.43 -8.43
N ALA A 343 7.08 -32.25 -9.07
CA ALA A 343 8.43 -32.54 -8.56
C ALA A 343 9.29 -31.27 -8.52
N ASP A 344 9.27 -30.50 -9.61
CA ASP A 344 10.07 -29.28 -9.76
C ASP A 344 9.67 -28.19 -8.77
N TYR A 345 8.37 -28.10 -8.45
CA TYR A 345 7.86 -27.23 -7.38
C TYR A 345 8.38 -27.64 -6.00
N ALA A 346 8.48 -28.93 -5.72
CA ALA A 346 9.04 -29.42 -4.47
C ALA A 346 10.56 -29.19 -4.40
N GLU A 347 11.27 -29.34 -5.50
CA GLU A 347 12.72 -29.12 -5.57
C GLU A 347 13.07 -27.64 -5.35
N HIS A 348 12.46 -26.73 -6.11
CA HIS A 348 12.82 -25.32 -6.13
C HIS A 348 12.05 -24.47 -5.10
N GLY A 349 10.80 -24.85 -4.77
CA GLY A 349 9.91 -24.08 -3.89
C GLY A 349 10.04 -24.39 -2.39
N THR A 350 10.66 -25.52 -2.01
CA THR A 350 10.71 -25.98 -0.60
C THR A 350 11.37 -24.98 0.32
N LEU A 351 12.53 -24.43 -0.06
CA LEU A 351 13.24 -23.47 0.79
C LEU A 351 12.44 -22.16 0.94
N VAL A 352 11.84 -21.67 -0.15
CA VAL A 352 10.99 -20.48 -0.14
C VAL A 352 9.83 -20.68 0.85
N LEU A 353 9.12 -21.81 0.77
CA LEU A 353 8.00 -22.12 1.65
C LEU A 353 8.43 -22.20 3.12
N ARG A 354 9.56 -22.85 3.42
CA ARG A 354 10.10 -22.94 4.78
C ARG A 354 10.38 -21.56 5.38
N LEU A 355 11.02 -20.68 4.60
CA LEU A 355 11.35 -19.32 5.03
C LEU A 355 10.10 -18.46 5.26
N LEU A 356 9.13 -18.53 4.36
CA LEU A 356 7.86 -17.80 4.49
C LEU A 356 7.01 -18.33 5.67
N ALA A 357 6.98 -19.64 5.88
CA ALA A 357 6.33 -20.24 7.04
C ALA A 357 7.00 -19.79 8.35
N ALA A 358 8.33 -19.81 8.42
CA ALA A 358 9.06 -19.30 9.57
C ALA A 358 8.78 -17.81 9.81
N ALA A 359 8.65 -17.02 8.75
CA ALA A 359 8.36 -15.59 8.82
C ALA A 359 6.95 -15.26 9.35
N ALA A 360 6.02 -16.22 9.32
CA ALA A 360 4.68 -16.04 9.87
C ALA A 360 4.71 -15.81 11.40
N LEU A 361 5.66 -16.42 12.12
CA LEU A 361 5.79 -16.29 13.58
C LEU A 361 6.11 -14.85 14.03
N PRO A 362 7.20 -14.20 13.58
CA PRO A 362 7.46 -12.81 13.93
C PRO A 362 6.37 -11.88 13.41
N ARG A 363 5.75 -12.22 12.28
CA ARG A 363 4.68 -11.40 11.71
C ARG A 363 3.45 -11.29 12.63
N VAL A 364 3.10 -12.32 13.39
CA VAL A 364 2.03 -12.23 14.41
C VAL A 364 2.28 -11.08 15.38
N VAL A 365 3.52 -10.92 15.83
CA VAL A 365 3.90 -9.85 16.78
C VAL A 365 3.70 -8.47 16.13
N VAL A 366 4.11 -8.33 14.88
CA VAL A 366 3.95 -7.09 14.11
C VAL A 366 2.46 -6.73 13.94
N GLU A 367 1.65 -7.68 13.49
CA GLU A 367 0.21 -7.45 13.25
C GLU A 367 -0.55 -7.12 14.54
N LEU A 368 -0.22 -7.78 15.65
CA LEU A 368 -0.81 -7.43 16.95
C LEU A 368 -0.39 -6.04 17.42
N HIS A 369 0.85 -5.62 17.16
CA HIS A 369 1.29 -4.27 17.47
C HIS A 369 0.58 -3.22 16.59
N ILE A 370 0.38 -3.50 15.31
CA ILE A 370 -0.47 -2.71 14.39
C ILE A 370 -1.87 -2.54 14.98
N GLY A 371 -2.49 -3.63 15.45
CA GLY A 371 -3.79 -3.60 16.13
C GLY A 371 -3.79 -2.71 17.37
N VAL A 372 -2.77 -2.82 18.23
CA VAL A 372 -2.60 -1.96 19.42
C VAL A 372 -2.47 -0.48 19.04
N LEU A 373 -1.62 -0.15 18.05
CA LEU A 373 -1.45 1.23 17.59
C LEU A 373 -2.74 1.81 17.01
N ARG A 374 -3.55 0.96 16.36
CA ARG A 374 -4.86 1.32 15.82
C ARG A 374 -5.85 1.63 16.94
N VAL A 375 -5.93 0.80 17.98
CA VAL A 375 -6.77 1.03 19.17
C VAL A 375 -6.35 2.30 19.92
N GLN A 376 -5.04 2.56 20.03
CA GLN A 376 -4.50 3.76 20.67
C GLN A 376 -4.64 5.04 19.83
N GLY A 377 -5.12 4.96 18.58
CA GLY A 377 -5.23 6.10 17.68
C GLY A 377 -3.88 6.68 17.22
N ARG A 378 -2.78 5.93 17.34
CA ARG A 378 -1.42 6.40 16.99
C ARG A 378 -1.12 6.23 15.50
N THR A 379 -1.93 6.86 14.66
CA THR A 379 -1.88 6.73 13.17
C THR A 379 -0.51 7.07 12.57
N GLY A 380 0.22 8.02 13.15
CA GLY A 380 1.58 8.35 12.70
C GLY A 380 2.60 7.23 12.97
N ALA A 381 2.55 6.61 14.16
CA ALA A 381 3.43 5.49 14.50
C ALA A 381 3.08 4.23 13.68
N LEU A 382 1.78 4.03 13.42
CA LEU A 382 1.28 2.99 12.52
C LEU A 382 1.84 3.14 11.10
N ALA A 383 1.79 4.36 10.55
CA ALA A 383 2.33 4.65 9.22
C ALA A 383 3.85 4.46 9.15
N VAL A 384 4.59 4.86 10.19
CA VAL A 384 6.04 4.62 10.28
C VAL A 384 6.34 3.13 10.31
N LEU A 385 5.65 2.36 11.15
CA LEU A 385 5.86 0.91 11.26
C LEU A 385 5.61 0.19 9.93
N GLN A 386 4.49 0.50 9.26
CA GLN A 386 4.16 -0.09 7.95
C GLN A 386 5.12 0.38 6.84
N GLY A 387 5.57 1.64 6.89
CA GLY A 387 6.61 2.16 5.99
C GLY A 387 7.96 1.45 6.19
N THR A 388 8.40 1.29 7.43
CA THR A 388 9.62 0.53 7.77
C THR A 388 9.52 -0.91 7.29
N MET A 389 8.38 -1.57 7.53
CA MET A 389 8.14 -2.94 7.05
C MET A 389 8.25 -3.03 5.52
N CYS A 390 7.62 -2.11 4.80
CA CYS A 390 7.67 -2.04 3.35
C CYS A 390 9.10 -1.84 2.83
N VAL A 391 9.83 -0.87 3.39
CA VAL A 391 11.22 -0.57 2.99
C VAL A 391 12.16 -1.74 3.29
N LEU A 392 12.03 -2.36 4.46
CA LEU A 392 12.88 -3.49 4.83
C LEU A 392 12.61 -4.71 3.95
N VAL A 393 11.35 -5.09 3.73
CA VAL A 393 11.02 -6.26 2.89
C VAL A 393 11.47 -6.03 1.45
N LEU A 394 11.06 -4.92 0.83
CA LEU A 394 11.38 -4.67 -0.58
C LEU A 394 12.87 -4.36 -0.79
N GLY A 395 13.48 -3.59 0.12
CA GLY A 395 14.91 -3.27 0.07
C GLY A 395 15.79 -4.50 0.25
N SER A 396 15.48 -5.37 1.23
CA SER A 396 16.21 -6.63 1.39
C SER A 396 15.92 -7.62 0.27
N ALA A 397 14.72 -7.65 -0.30
CA ALA A 397 14.42 -8.48 -1.48
C ALA A 397 15.26 -8.05 -2.68
N ALA A 398 15.39 -6.75 -2.95
CA ALA A 398 16.22 -6.24 -4.04
C ALA A 398 17.69 -6.69 -3.93
N LEU A 399 18.22 -6.78 -2.69
CA LEU A 399 19.58 -7.23 -2.43
C LEU A 399 19.73 -8.76 -2.46
N LEU A 400 18.76 -9.50 -1.91
CA LEU A 400 18.86 -10.95 -1.68
C LEU A 400 18.41 -11.79 -2.87
N LEU A 401 17.58 -11.25 -3.78
CA LEU A 401 17.17 -11.95 -5.00
C LEU A 401 18.35 -12.23 -5.96
N GLY A 402 19.45 -11.48 -5.86
CA GLY A 402 20.68 -11.79 -6.60
C GLY A 402 21.36 -13.08 -6.10
N PRO A 403 21.93 -13.09 -4.89
CA PRO A 403 22.77 -14.18 -4.40
C PRO A 403 21.99 -15.43 -3.97
N ALA A 404 20.75 -15.29 -3.49
CA ALA A 404 19.97 -16.40 -2.93
C ALA A 404 18.85 -16.91 -3.87
N GLY A 405 18.84 -16.46 -5.12
CA GLY A 405 17.80 -16.81 -6.09
C GLY A 405 16.39 -16.46 -5.59
N ILE A 406 15.39 -17.28 -5.95
CA ILE A 406 14.00 -17.10 -5.50
C ILE A 406 13.83 -17.22 -3.98
N ALA A 407 14.72 -17.94 -3.29
CA ALA A 407 14.73 -17.99 -1.82
C ALA A 407 15.13 -16.66 -1.17
N GLY A 408 15.76 -15.75 -1.92
CA GLY A 408 16.05 -14.39 -1.50
C GLY A 408 14.81 -13.62 -1.05
N ALA A 409 13.66 -13.83 -1.70
CA ALA A 409 12.39 -13.25 -1.26
C ALA A 409 11.94 -13.80 0.11
N GLY A 410 12.11 -15.10 0.35
CA GLY A 410 11.80 -15.73 1.63
C GLY A 410 12.68 -15.18 2.75
N TRP A 411 13.98 -15.03 2.50
CA TRP A 411 14.93 -14.42 3.43
C TRP A 411 14.60 -12.95 3.72
N ALA A 412 14.27 -12.18 2.68
CA ALA A 412 13.88 -10.78 2.81
C ALA A 412 12.68 -10.62 3.76
N VAL A 413 11.63 -11.43 3.57
CA VAL A 413 10.45 -11.41 4.44
C VAL A 413 10.83 -11.85 5.85
N LEU A 414 11.56 -12.95 6.04
CA LEU A 414 11.92 -13.47 7.36
C LEU A 414 12.77 -12.49 8.17
N VAL A 415 13.84 -11.94 7.58
CA VAL A 415 14.76 -11.00 8.23
C VAL A 415 14.04 -9.70 8.55
N ALA A 416 13.31 -9.13 7.59
CA ALA A 416 12.57 -7.90 7.80
C ALA A 416 11.48 -8.06 8.88
N MET A 417 10.68 -9.14 8.82
CA MET A 417 9.64 -9.38 9.83
C MET A 417 10.25 -9.60 11.22
N SER A 418 11.37 -10.32 11.32
CA SER A 418 12.07 -10.51 12.59
C SER A 418 12.61 -9.20 13.18
N ALA A 419 13.18 -8.34 12.34
CA ALA A 419 13.67 -7.02 12.74
C ALA A 419 12.53 -6.08 13.16
N VAL A 420 11.40 -6.09 12.46
CA VAL A 420 10.22 -5.28 12.84
C VAL A 420 9.54 -5.87 14.07
N ALA A 421 9.55 -7.19 14.23
CA ALA A 421 8.96 -7.88 15.38
C ALA A 421 9.69 -7.57 16.69
N THR A 422 11.02 -7.43 16.70
CA THR A 422 11.75 -7.02 17.90
C THR A 422 11.33 -5.63 18.37
N VAL A 423 11.23 -4.65 17.46
CA VAL A 423 10.71 -3.31 17.77
C VAL A 423 9.25 -3.38 18.24
N SER A 424 8.43 -4.17 17.56
CA SER A 424 7.00 -4.36 17.89
C SER A 424 6.79 -5.04 19.24
N ALA A 425 7.67 -5.97 19.62
CA ALA A 425 7.65 -6.65 20.91
C ALA A 425 7.94 -5.68 22.06
N LEU A 426 8.85 -4.73 21.88
CA LEU A 426 9.10 -3.65 22.86
C LEU A 426 7.88 -2.75 23.01
N GLY A 427 7.23 -2.40 21.88
CA GLY A 427 5.96 -1.68 21.86
C GLY A 427 4.85 -2.42 22.61
N LEU A 428 4.69 -3.71 22.36
CA LEU A 428 3.72 -4.58 23.04
C LEU A 428 4.00 -4.71 24.54
N ARG A 429 5.27 -4.85 24.96
CA ARG A 429 5.66 -4.86 26.38
C ARG A 429 5.24 -3.57 27.09
N SER A 430 5.42 -2.41 26.46
CA SER A 430 4.96 -1.14 27.04
C SER A 430 3.44 -1.10 27.24
N ALA A 431 2.67 -1.67 26.32
CA ALA A 431 1.21 -1.76 26.42
C ALA A 431 0.76 -2.79 27.49
N LEU A 432 1.51 -3.87 27.68
CA LEU A 432 1.24 -4.92 28.68
C LEU A 432 1.56 -4.50 30.12
N THR A 433 2.48 -3.55 30.32
CA THR A 433 2.92 -3.10 31.67
C THR A 433 2.05 -1.99 32.26
N GLY A 434 0.97 -1.59 31.58
CA GLY A 434 -0.03 -0.64 32.13
C GLY A 434 0.49 0.77 32.38
N ARG A 435 1.69 1.14 31.87
CA ARG A 435 2.15 2.53 31.93
C ARG A 435 1.29 3.37 30.98
N PRO A 436 0.49 4.34 31.47
CA PRO A 436 -0.16 5.28 30.58
C PRO A 436 0.95 6.00 29.78
N PRO A 437 0.78 6.19 28.46
CA PRO A 437 1.72 6.99 27.69
C PRO A 437 1.78 8.38 28.34
N TRP A 438 3.00 8.92 28.43
CA TRP A 438 3.25 10.30 28.83
C TRP A 438 2.20 11.24 28.20
N GLY A 439 1.35 11.86 29.03
CA GLY A 439 0.41 12.90 28.58
C GLY A 439 -1.08 12.69 28.88
N LEU A 440 -1.54 11.50 29.30
CA LEU A 440 -2.93 11.33 29.77
C LEU A 440 -3.03 11.63 31.27
N ARG A 441 -3.07 12.93 31.62
CA ARG A 441 -3.64 13.35 32.91
C ARG A 441 -5.09 12.85 32.94
N ARG A 442 -5.47 12.20 34.06
CA ARG A 442 -6.82 11.74 34.38
C ARG A 442 -7.84 12.86 34.07
N ALA A 443 -8.54 12.76 32.95
CA ALA A 443 -9.83 13.41 32.77
C ALA A 443 -10.88 12.48 33.38
N GLY A 444 -11.74 13.05 34.21
CA GLY A 444 -12.59 12.35 35.18
C GLY A 444 -13.49 11.27 34.58
N ARG A 445 -13.81 10.30 35.45
CA ARG A 445 -15.02 9.48 35.35
C ARG A 445 -16.20 10.43 35.27
N ASP A 446 -16.83 10.55 34.10
CA ASP A 446 -18.24 10.88 34.01
C ASP A 446 -18.84 10.31 32.72
N ARG A 447 -19.88 9.51 32.95
CA ARG A 447 -20.97 9.01 32.11
C ARG A 447 -20.70 8.66 30.63
N GLU A 448 -21.00 7.40 30.34
CA GLU A 448 -21.15 6.80 29.03
C GLU A 448 -22.16 7.56 28.17
N GLU A 449 -21.66 8.27 27.15
CA GLU A 449 -22.47 8.75 26.05
C GLU A 449 -21.86 8.25 24.74
N PHE A 450 -22.60 7.36 24.08
CA PHE A 450 -22.22 6.74 22.81
C PHE A 450 -22.16 7.77 21.68
N GLY A 451 -20.99 7.90 21.03
CA GLY A 451 -20.90 8.46 19.67
C GLY A 451 -19.73 9.43 19.45
N THR A 452 -18.81 9.06 18.55
CA THR A 452 -17.81 9.92 17.85
C THR A 452 -16.99 10.93 18.66
N SER A 453 -17.07 10.94 20.00
CA SER A 453 -16.34 11.87 20.88
C SER A 453 -14.83 11.71 20.72
N TRP A 454 -14.33 10.50 20.45
CA TRP A 454 -12.92 10.26 20.13
C TRP A 454 -12.44 11.00 18.87
N ALA A 455 -13.30 11.16 17.85
CA ALA A 455 -12.95 11.87 16.63
C ALA A 455 -12.98 13.41 16.84
N ARG A 456 -13.85 13.88 17.73
CA ARG A 456 -13.94 15.28 18.16
C ARG A 456 -12.78 15.66 19.09
N LEU A 457 -12.44 14.79 20.05
CA LEU A 457 -11.29 14.92 20.94
C LEU A 457 -9.95 14.76 20.20
N ALA A 458 -9.88 13.92 19.16
CA ALA A 458 -8.69 13.87 18.28
C ALA A 458 -8.56 15.15 17.43
N ALA A 459 -9.67 15.76 17.02
CA ALA A 459 -9.70 17.07 16.35
C ALA A 459 -9.35 18.23 17.30
N GLU A 460 -9.77 18.16 18.56
CA GLU A 460 -9.44 19.12 19.62
C GLU A 460 -8.01 18.97 20.15
N GLN A 461 -7.45 17.75 20.19
CA GLN A 461 -6.04 17.51 20.49
C GLN A 461 -5.11 17.93 19.34
N THR A 462 -5.61 17.97 18.10
CA THR A 462 -4.87 18.55 16.97
C THR A 462 -4.90 20.08 16.95
N SER A 463 -5.88 20.71 17.59
CA SER A 463 -5.90 22.17 17.84
C SER A 463 -5.22 22.58 19.15
N GLY A 464 -4.98 21.64 20.08
CA GLY A 464 -4.30 21.86 21.35
C GLY A 464 -2.80 22.19 21.23
N THR A 465 -2.40 23.30 21.83
CA THR A 465 -1.05 23.84 21.94
C THR A 465 -0.10 22.94 22.74
N GLY A 466 0.53 21.96 22.09
CA GLY A 466 1.67 21.25 22.65
C GLY A 466 2.87 22.18 22.92
N PRO A 467 3.76 21.86 23.89
CA PRO A 467 4.90 22.71 24.26
C PRO A 467 5.81 22.93 23.04
N ARG A 468 5.94 24.19 22.62
CA ARG A 468 6.69 24.63 21.42
C ARG A 468 8.10 24.02 21.32
N GLY A 469 8.75 23.73 22.46
CA GLY A 469 10.14 23.23 22.51
C GLY A 469 10.40 21.81 21.98
N ALA A 470 9.44 20.88 22.00
CA ALA A 470 9.69 19.50 21.55
C ALA A 470 9.76 19.37 20.01
N SER A 471 8.98 20.18 19.29
CA SER A 471 8.97 20.23 17.83
C SER A 471 10.23 20.86 17.25
N ASP A 472 10.88 21.77 17.99
CA ASP A 472 12.11 22.44 17.55
C ASP A 472 13.35 21.55 17.76
N ARG A 473 13.43 20.83 18.88
CA ARG A 473 14.51 19.85 19.11
C ARG A 473 14.52 18.72 18.07
N GLY A 474 13.35 18.20 17.71
CA GLY A 474 13.23 17.16 16.69
C GLY A 474 13.70 17.63 15.31
N ALA A 475 13.43 18.89 14.96
CA ALA A 475 13.90 19.43 13.68
C ALA A 475 15.40 19.77 13.69
N ALA A 476 15.94 20.25 14.80
CA ALA A 476 17.38 20.46 14.94
C ALA A 476 18.15 19.13 14.83
N LEU A 477 17.64 18.05 15.43
CA LEU A 477 18.19 16.71 15.27
C LEU A 477 18.15 16.27 13.79
N LEU A 478 17.04 16.50 13.08
CA LEU A 478 16.93 16.14 11.67
C LEU A 478 17.88 16.93 10.78
N TRP A 479 18.14 18.20 11.07
CA TRP A 479 19.18 18.98 10.40
C TRP A 479 20.58 18.42 10.68
N GLY A 480 20.88 18.05 11.93
CA GLY A 480 22.13 17.41 12.30
C GLY A 480 22.34 16.06 11.59
N LEU A 481 21.30 15.23 11.54
CA LEU A 481 21.32 13.94 10.83
C LEU A 481 21.43 14.12 9.31
N LEU A 482 20.77 15.13 8.74
CA LEU A 482 20.91 15.47 7.32
C LEU A 482 22.36 15.87 6.99
N GLY A 483 22.95 16.74 7.82
CA GLY A 483 24.35 17.15 7.68
C GLY A 483 25.31 15.97 7.83
N LEU A 484 25.11 15.13 8.83
CA LEU A 484 25.90 13.91 9.03
C LEU A 484 25.80 12.96 7.84
N ALA A 485 24.58 12.72 7.33
CA ALA A 485 24.36 11.87 6.17
C ALA A 485 25.05 12.43 4.93
N ALA A 486 24.93 13.73 4.66
CA ALA A 486 25.61 14.39 3.55
C ALA A 486 27.14 14.27 3.66
N VAL A 487 27.72 14.59 4.82
CA VAL A 487 29.17 14.49 5.05
C VAL A 487 29.65 13.06 4.89
N LEU A 488 29.00 12.09 5.54
CA LEU A 488 29.36 10.68 5.40
C LEU A 488 29.25 10.22 3.95
N PHE A 489 28.21 10.63 3.22
CA PHE A 489 28.02 10.25 1.83
C PHE A 489 29.17 10.77 0.94
N TRP A 490 29.39 12.08 0.89
CA TRP A 490 30.38 12.66 -0.03
C TRP A 490 31.84 12.45 0.39
N VAL A 491 32.16 12.42 1.69
CA VAL A 491 33.55 12.20 2.16
C VAL A 491 34.00 10.76 1.94
N THR A 492 33.10 9.79 2.09
CA THR A 492 33.43 8.38 1.84
C THR A 492 33.50 8.10 0.34
N LEU A 493 32.58 8.69 -0.42
CA LEU A 493 32.53 8.57 -1.86
C LEU A 493 33.72 9.25 -2.56
N SER A 494 34.20 10.40 -2.07
CA SER A 494 35.39 11.06 -2.63
C SER A 494 36.69 10.29 -2.42
N ARG A 495 36.69 9.32 -1.51
CA ARG A 495 37.81 8.41 -1.25
C ARG A 495 37.67 7.07 -1.98
N ALA A 496 36.56 6.85 -2.68
CA ALA A 496 36.34 5.63 -3.46
C ALA A 496 37.17 5.69 -4.76
N ALA A 497 37.74 4.56 -5.16
CA ALA A 497 38.43 4.45 -6.44
C ALA A 497 37.41 4.39 -7.59
N PRO A 498 37.72 4.96 -8.77
CA PRO A 498 36.86 4.83 -9.95
C PRO A 498 36.70 3.35 -10.35
N ASP A 499 35.47 2.91 -10.64
CA ASP A 499 35.15 1.50 -10.91
C ASP A 499 35.49 1.07 -12.35
N GLY A 500 36.05 1.97 -13.18
CA GLY A 500 36.50 1.70 -14.55
C GLY A 500 35.40 1.31 -15.56
N ARG A 501 34.16 1.12 -15.11
CA ARG A 501 33.00 0.75 -15.92
C ARG A 501 32.36 1.97 -16.58
N THR A 502 31.90 1.79 -17.82
CA THR A 502 31.27 2.86 -18.62
C THR A 502 29.77 3.02 -18.36
N ARG A 503 29.12 2.01 -17.76
CA ARG A 503 27.74 2.06 -17.25
C ARG A 503 27.60 1.20 -16.00
N LEU A 504 26.75 1.62 -15.06
CA LEU A 504 26.38 0.87 -13.87
C LEU A 504 24.86 0.72 -13.80
N THR A 505 24.38 -0.51 -13.68
CA THR A 505 22.99 -0.77 -13.27
C THR A 505 22.80 -0.43 -11.80
N GLY A 506 21.57 -0.19 -11.34
CA GLY A 506 21.31 0.21 -9.96
C GLY A 506 21.86 -0.76 -8.90
N THR A 507 21.90 -2.07 -9.17
CA THR A 507 22.51 -3.06 -8.29
C THR A 507 24.04 -2.97 -8.31
N GLN A 508 24.64 -2.82 -9.49
CA GLN A 508 26.09 -2.66 -9.63
C GLN A 508 26.60 -1.36 -8.99
N LEU A 509 25.76 -0.30 -8.96
CA LEU A 509 26.09 0.92 -8.24
C LEU A 509 26.15 0.68 -6.73
N VAL A 510 25.20 -0.05 -6.16
CA VAL A 510 25.20 -0.35 -4.72
C VAL A 510 26.40 -1.21 -4.34
N ASP A 511 26.78 -2.16 -5.18
CA ASP A 511 27.96 -3.02 -4.96
C ASP A 511 29.28 -2.25 -5.08
N ALA A 512 29.34 -1.22 -5.93
CA ALA A 512 30.52 -0.38 -6.13
C ALA A 512 30.69 0.69 -5.04
N LEU A 513 29.65 0.98 -4.24
CA LEU A 513 29.68 2.02 -3.22
C LEU A 513 30.31 1.51 -1.91
N PRO A 514 31.13 2.32 -1.22
CA PRO A 514 31.58 2.01 0.12
C PRO A 514 30.38 1.76 1.06
N PRO A 515 30.48 0.81 2.01
CA PRO A 515 29.37 0.47 2.92
C PRO A 515 28.92 1.68 3.76
N ALA A 516 29.83 2.62 4.04
CA ALA A 516 29.52 3.87 4.71
C ALA A 516 28.66 4.83 3.84
N THR A 517 28.87 4.85 2.52
CA THR A 517 28.05 5.62 1.57
C THR A 517 26.65 5.02 1.44
N VAL A 518 26.54 3.68 1.45
CA VAL A 518 25.24 2.97 1.48
C VAL A 518 24.49 3.27 2.78
N ALA A 519 25.17 3.22 3.92
CA ALA A 519 24.59 3.59 5.22
C ALA A 519 24.13 5.05 5.27
N ALA A 520 24.91 5.97 4.68
CA ALA A 520 24.53 7.38 4.55
C ALA A 520 23.31 7.57 3.64
N GLY A 521 23.21 6.81 2.53
CA GLY A 521 22.03 6.77 1.67
C GLY A 521 20.78 6.29 2.43
N ALA A 522 20.88 5.20 3.19
CA ALA A 522 19.80 4.74 4.06
C ALA A 522 19.40 5.79 5.11
N LEU A 523 20.37 6.51 5.68
CA LEU A 523 20.12 7.59 6.62
C LEU A 523 19.36 8.76 5.96
N LEU A 524 19.67 9.13 4.71
CA LEU A 524 18.91 10.16 3.97
C LEU A 524 17.43 9.78 3.82
N VAL A 525 17.13 8.50 3.54
CA VAL A 525 15.75 7.99 3.49
C VAL A 525 15.06 8.17 4.85
N VAL A 526 15.72 7.73 5.93
CA VAL A 526 15.19 7.84 7.29
C VAL A 526 14.93 9.30 7.68
N VAL A 527 15.86 10.21 7.38
CA VAL A 527 15.72 11.65 7.66
C VAL A 527 14.56 12.24 6.86
N HIS A 528 14.38 11.87 5.60
CA HIS A 528 13.25 12.33 4.79
C HIS A 528 11.92 11.83 5.35
N CYS A 529 11.79 10.53 5.65
CA CYS A 529 10.60 9.96 6.26
C CYS A 529 10.26 10.63 7.61
N ALA A 530 11.26 10.89 8.44
CA ALA A 530 11.10 11.57 9.72
C ALA A 530 10.70 13.04 9.55
N ALA A 531 11.23 13.74 8.54
CA ALA A 531 10.85 15.11 8.21
C ALA A 531 9.38 15.20 7.74
N VAL A 532 8.91 14.23 6.93
CA VAL A 532 7.50 14.13 6.50
C VAL A 532 6.57 13.82 7.70
N ALA A 533 7.07 13.05 8.69
CA ALA A 533 6.31 12.69 9.88
C ALA A 533 6.11 13.86 10.88
N LEU A 534 6.84 14.98 10.73
CA LEU A 534 6.72 16.15 11.61
C LEU A 534 5.30 16.72 11.64
N ARG A 535 4.85 17.14 12.84
CA ARG A 535 3.50 17.69 13.07
C ARG A 535 3.24 18.98 12.30
N ARG A 536 4.27 19.80 12.10
CA ARG A 536 4.20 21.05 11.32
C ARG A 536 5.03 20.91 10.05
N PRO A 537 4.53 21.43 8.90
CA PRO A 537 5.32 21.47 7.68
C PRO A 537 6.57 22.33 7.90
N ARG A 538 7.74 21.77 7.60
CA ARG A 538 9.00 22.51 7.49
C ARG A 538 9.47 22.46 6.03
N PRO A 539 8.97 23.36 5.17
CA PRO A 539 9.20 23.27 3.73
C PRO A 539 10.69 23.32 3.37
N VAL A 540 11.48 24.08 4.13
CA VAL A 540 12.93 24.17 3.95
C VAL A 540 13.63 22.84 4.22
N LEU A 541 13.29 22.14 5.31
CA LEU A 541 13.89 20.84 5.63
C LEU A 541 13.48 19.76 4.60
N LEU A 542 12.22 19.74 4.17
CA LEU A 542 11.74 18.80 3.16
C LEU A 542 12.39 19.06 1.81
N GLY A 543 12.51 20.34 1.41
CA GLY A 543 13.25 20.74 0.22
C GLY A 543 14.72 20.36 0.30
N ALA A 544 15.38 20.60 1.44
CA ALA A 544 16.78 20.23 1.65
C ALA A 544 16.99 18.72 1.57
N THR A 545 16.19 17.91 2.27
CA THR A 545 16.29 16.44 2.18
C THR A 545 16.08 15.91 0.77
N LEU A 546 15.14 16.49 0.01
CA LEU A 546 14.88 16.14 -1.39
C LEU A 546 16.08 16.50 -2.28
N LEU A 547 16.59 17.73 -2.16
CA LEU A 547 17.72 18.22 -2.94
C LEU A 547 18.99 17.44 -2.65
N VAL A 548 19.29 17.18 -1.37
CA VAL A 548 20.44 16.36 -0.94
C VAL A 548 20.31 14.93 -1.47
N THR A 549 19.11 14.33 -1.45
CA THR A 549 18.90 13.00 -2.03
C THR A 549 19.12 13.01 -3.55
N ALA A 550 18.54 13.98 -4.26
CA ALA A 550 18.68 14.09 -5.70
C ALA A 550 20.14 14.32 -6.12
N THR A 551 20.87 15.20 -5.43
CA THR A 551 22.30 15.43 -5.68
C THR A 551 23.16 14.22 -5.30
N ALA A 552 22.86 13.52 -4.21
CA ALA A 552 23.57 12.29 -3.84
C ALA A 552 23.43 11.22 -4.94
N LEU A 553 22.21 11.01 -5.45
CA LEU A 553 21.95 10.07 -6.54
C LEU A 553 22.70 10.44 -7.83
N HIS A 554 22.72 11.72 -8.20
CA HIS A 554 23.38 12.17 -9.44
C HIS A 554 24.90 12.26 -9.34
N SER A 555 25.44 12.50 -8.14
CA SER A 555 26.88 12.57 -7.93
C SER A 555 27.53 11.18 -7.76
N ALA A 556 26.81 10.17 -7.27
CA ALA A 556 27.40 8.85 -7.03
C ALA A 556 28.06 8.22 -8.28
N PRO A 557 27.41 8.18 -9.47
CA PRO A 557 28.03 7.64 -10.68
C PRO A 557 29.23 8.48 -11.16
N LEU A 558 29.14 9.82 -11.00
CA LEU A 558 30.21 10.74 -11.41
C LEU A 558 31.51 10.49 -10.63
N PHE A 559 31.42 10.29 -9.32
CA PHE A 559 32.58 9.97 -8.47
C PHE A 559 33.16 8.57 -8.76
N LEU A 560 32.34 7.64 -9.25
CA LEU A 560 32.78 6.31 -9.66
C LEU A 560 33.35 6.28 -11.10
N GLY A 561 33.43 7.43 -11.77
CA GLY A 561 33.98 7.57 -13.12
C GLY A 561 32.98 7.31 -14.26
N VAL A 562 31.70 7.10 -13.93
CA VAL A 562 30.63 6.92 -14.93
C VAL A 562 30.12 8.28 -15.39
N ARG A 563 30.22 8.54 -16.69
CA ARG A 563 29.71 9.79 -17.27
C ARG A 563 28.19 9.71 -17.49
N PRO A 564 27.42 10.75 -17.13
CA PRO A 564 25.98 10.79 -17.35
C PRO A 564 25.65 10.80 -18.85
N ALA A 565 24.48 10.26 -19.19
CA ALA A 565 23.95 10.25 -20.54
C ALA A 565 23.72 11.68 -21.03
N ALA A 566 24.18 11.99 -22.25
CA ALA A 566 23.91 13.27 -22.88
C ALA A 566 22.46 13.30 -23.37
N ALA A 567 21.79 14.45 -23.20
CA ALA A 567 20.46 14.64 -23.72
C ALA A 567 20.45 14.55 -25.26
N SER A 568 19.54 13.76 -25.83
CA SER A 568 19.61 13.38 -27.25
C SER A 568 18.32 13.60 -28.06
N GLY A 569 17.25 14.15 -27.45
CA GLY A 569 16.02 14.46 -28.18
C GLY A 569 16.16 15.66 -29.13
N GLU A 570 15.31 15.73 -30.15
CA GLU A 570 15.37 16.69 -31.28
C GLU A 570 15.61 18.16 -30.88
N TRP A 571 15.07 18.60 -29.73
CA TRP A 571 15.15 19.99 -29.27
C TRP A 571 16.32 20.27 -28.30
N HIS A 572 17.01 19.25 -27.79
CA HIS A 572 18.06 19.42 -26.78
C HIS A 572 19.33 20.05 -27.35
N GLY A 573 19.66 19.79 -28.62
CA GLY A 573 20.83 20.38 -29.29
C GLY A 573 20.71 21.90 -29.48
N ALA A 574 19.54 22.39 -29.87
CA ALA A 574 19.27 23.82 -29.97
C ALA A 574 19.29 24.50 -28.60
N LEU A 575 18.73 23.83 -27.58
CA LEU A 575 18.70 24.33 -26.20
C LEU A 575 20.12 24.37 -25.58
N ALA A 576 20.94 23.37 -25.87
CA ALA A 576 22.35 23.36 -25.48
C ALA A 576 23.16 24.45 -26.20
N GLY A 577 22.91 24.71 -27.49
CA GLY A 577 23.55 25.80 -28.22
C GLY A 577 23.21 27.19 -27.64
N LEU A 578 21.99 27.39 -27.14
CA LEU A 578 21.57 28.62 -26.45
C LEU A 578 22.19 28.77 -25.05
N LEU A 579 22.41 27.66 -24.35
CA LEU A 579 22.94 27.63 -22.99
C LEU A 579 24.47 27.48 -22.93
N ALA A 580 25.13 27.15 -24.04
CA ALA A 580 26.54 26.77 -24.10
C ALA A 580 27.47 27.84 -23.52
N GLY A 581 27.20 29.14 -23.72
CA GLY A 581 28.00 30.21 -23.09
C GLY A 581 29.51 29.95 -23.14
N ALA A 582 30.16 29.83 -21.98
CA ALA A 582 31.58 29.48 -21.82
C ALA A 582 31.85 27.97 -21.54
N ALA A 583 30.80 27.14 -21.47
CA ALA A 583 30.89 25.70 -21.25
C ALA A 583 30.86 24.95 -22.59
N SER A 584 31.40 23.72 -22.65
CA SER A 584 31.28 22.91 -23.86
C SER A 584 29.83 22.43 -24.05
N SER A 585 29.35 22.38 -25.30
CA SER A 585 28.00 21.91 -25.60
C SER A 585 27.75 20.47 -25.09
N ASP A 586 28.79 19.64 -25.01
CA ASP A 586 28.72 18.29 -24.46
C ASP A 586 28.50 18.30 -22.93
N ASP A 587 29.18 19.19 -22.19
CA ASP A 587 28.97 19.34 -20.74
C ASP A 587 27.55 19.84 -20.43
N VAL A 588 27.04 20.78 -21.23
CA VAL A 588 25.67 21.29 -21.10
C VAL A 588 24.65 20.19 -21.38
N LEU A 589 24.82 19.42 -22.46
CA LEU A 589 23.92 18.31 -22.80
C LEU A 589 23.92 17.21 -21.73
N ARG A 590 25.02 17.03 -21.00
CA ARG A 590 25.14 16.05 -19.91
C ARG A 590 24.61 16.55 -18.57
N ALA A 591 24.64 17.85 -18.33
CA ALA A 591 24.02 18.46 -17.14
C ALA A 591 22.49 18.64 -17.30
N LEU A 592 22.01 18.69 -18.55
CA LEU A 592 20.62 19.00 -18.89
C LEU A 592 19.59 18.01 -18.29
N PRO A 593 19.79 16.67 -18.29
CA PRO A 593 18.82 15.74 -17.69
C PRO A 593 18.59 15.99 -16.19
N PHE A 594 19.66 16.32 -15.45
CA PHE A 594 19.55 16.66 -14.03
C PHE A 594 18.75 17.96 -13.82
N ALA A 595 19.03 18.99 -14.63
CA ALA A 595 18.28 20.26 -14.58
C ALA A 595 16.80 20.05 -14.94
N LEU A 596 16.52 19.29 -16.00
CA LEU A 596 15.15 18.93 -16.41
C LEU A 596 14.43 18.14 -15.32
N GLN A 597 15.10 17.21 -14.65
CA GLN A 597 14.50 16.47 -13.54
C GLN A 597 14.11 17.40 -12.38
N LEU A 598 14.96 18.36 -11.99
CA LEU A 598 14.63 19.33 -10.95
C LEU A 598 13.43 20.23 -11.37
N LEU A 599 13.37 20.65 -12.63
CA LEU A 599 12.24 21.42 -13.17
C LEU A 599 10.94 20.59 -13.23
N CYS A 600 11.03 19.31 -13.56
CA CYS A 600 9.91 18.37 -13.51
C CYS A 600 9.40 18.18 -12.08
N LEU A 601 10.30 18.05 -11.10
CA LEU A 601 9.94 17.98 -9.68
C LEU A 601 9.28 19.27 -9.20
N ALA A 602 9.79 20.44 -9.62
CA ALA A 602 9.17 21.73 -9.31
C ALA A 602 7.75 21.83 -9.92
N SER A 603 7.59 21.43 -11.18
CA SER A 603 6.29 21.45 -11.88
C SER A 603 5.30 20.46 -11.26
N ALA A 604 5.75 19.26 -10.91
CA ALA A 604 4.96 18.28 -10.17
C ALA A 604 4.56 18.81 -8.78
N ALA A 605 5.44 19.52 -8.08
CA ALA A 605 5.12 20.15 -6.79
C ALA A 605 4.01 21.19 -6.94
N VAL A 606 4.09 22.03 -7.99
CA VAL A 606 3.06 23.02 -8.31
C VAL A 606 1.74 22.35 -8.67
N LEU A 607 1.75 21.33 -9.52
CA LEU A 607 0.56 20.55 -9.90
C LEU A 607 -0.12 19.93 -8.68
N LEU A 608 0.64 19.23 -7.84
CA LEU A 608 0.11 18.60 -6.62
C LEU A 608 -0.47 19.65 -5.66
N ARG A 609 0.20 20.79 -5.50
CA ARG A 609 -0.35 21.91 -4.72
C ARG A 609 -1.61 22.51 -5.34
N ALA A 610 -1.66 22.65 -6.67
CA ALA A 610 -2.80 23.19 -7.40
C ALA A 610 -4.04 22.31 -7.24
N VAL A 611 -3.86 20.98 -7.30
CA VAL A 611 -4.92 19.98 -7.08
C VAL A 611 -5.32 19.84 -5.60
N GLY A 612 -4.59 20.49 -4.67
CA GLY A 612 -4.93 20.52 -3.25
C GLY A 612 -4.42 19.30 -2.48
N VAL A 613 -3.40 18.62 -3.01
CA VAL A 613 -2.74 17.49 -2.35
C VAL A 613 -2.07 17.97 -1.05
N HIS A 614 -2.20 17.18 0.02
CA HIS A 614 -1.61 17.50 1.31
C HIS A 614 -0.08 17.51 1.24
N TRP A 615 0.57 18.46 1.93
CA TRP A 615 2.02 18.68 1.83
C TRP A 615 2.88 17.45 2.12
N ARG A 616 2.40 16.52 2.96
CA ARG A 616 3.09 15.25 3.24
C ARG A 616 3.11 14.32 2.04
N VAL A 617 1.97 14.21 1.35
CA VAL A 617 1.83 13.42 0.13
C VAL A 617 2.64 14.09 -0.97
N THR A 618 2.58 15.41 -1.09
CA THR A 618 3.46 16.16 -2.01
C THR A 618 4.93 15.87 -1.75
N ALA A 619 5.39 15.95 -0.51
CA ALA A 619 6.79 15.68 -0.17
C ALA A 619 7.20 14.22 -0.48
N ALA A 620 6.38 13.24 -0.08
CA ALA A 620 6.66 11.83 -0.34
C ALA A 620 6.64 11.51 -1.85
N SER A 621 5.65 12.01 -2.59
CA SER A 621 5.56 11.84 -4.04
C SER A 621 6.75 12.48 -4.76
N LEU A 622 7.18 13.68 -4.36
CA LEU A 622 8.36 14.33 -4.94
C LEU A 622 9.64 13.54 -4.67
N TRP A 623 9.78 12.95 -3.48
CA TRP A 623 10.93 12.11 -3.16
C TRP A 623 10.96 10.82 -4.00
N VAL A 624 9.81 10.15 -4.15
CA VAL A 624 9.68 8.98 -5.04
C VAL A 624 9.98 9.36 -6.49
N LEU A 625 9.47 10.49 -6.97
CA LEU A 625 9.75 10.99 -8.32
C LEU A 625 11.24 11.34 -8.52
N ALA A 626 11.93 11.79 -7.47
CA ALA A 626 13.37 12.04 -7.54
C ALA A 626 14.17 10.74 -7.69
N VAL A 627 13.80 9.69 -6.95
CA VAL A 627 14.43 8.36 -7.09
C VAL A 627 14.07 7.73 -8.43
N ALA A 628 12.79 7.72 -8.80
CA ALA A 628 12.31 7.15 -10.06
C ALA A 628 12.90 7.87 -11.29
N GLY A 629 12.99 9.19 -11.24
CA GLY A 629 13.61 9.97 -12.31
C GLY A 629 15.11 9.69 -12.43
N TRP A 630 15.80 9.40 -11.31
CA TRP A 630 17.18 8.97 -11.37
C TRP A 630 17.34 7.58 -12.02
N VAL A 631 16.48 6.62 -11.67
CA VAL A 631 16.46 5.29 -12.31
C VAL A 631 16.15 5.41 -13.81
N ALA A 632 15.30 6.36 -14.19
CA ALA A 632 14.88 6.62 -15.56
C ALA A 632 15.75 7.67 -16.29
N GLN A 633 17.01 7.86 -15.90
CA GLN A 633 17.89 8.89 -16.46
C GLN A 633 18.04 8.82 -17.99
N ASP A 634 18.18 7.63 -18.55
CA ASP A 634 18.29 7.44 -20.01
C ASP A 634 16.99 7.87 -20.73
N ALA A 635 15.84 7.56 -20.14
CA ALA A 635 14.55 8.00 -20.68
C ALA A 635 14.34 9.52 -20.52
N LEU A 636 14.80 10.10 -19.41
CA LEU A 636 14.78 11.55 -19.16
C LEU A 636 15.74 12.31 -20.09
N ALA A 637 16.85 11.71 -20.52
CA ALA A 637 17.76 12.29 -21.50
C ALA A 637 17.12 12.42 -22.90
N VAL A 638 16.17 11.55 -23.24
CA VAL A 638 15.43 11.59 -24.50
C VAL A 638 14.16 12.43 -24.40
N ALA A 639 13.36 12.21 -23.34
CA ALA A 639 11.99 12.72 -23.22
C ALA A 639 11.80 13.82 -22.16
N GLY A 640 12.87 14.30 -21.53
CA GLY A 640 12.79 15.25 -20.41
C GLY A 640 12.05 16.55 -20.73
N LEU A 641 12.28 17.15 -21.91
CA LEU A 641 11.59 18.36 -22.38
C LEU A 641 10.07 18.14 -22.58
N PRO A 642 9.62 17.13 -23.35
CA PRO A 642 8.19 16.78 -23.46
C PRO A 642 7.52 16.55 -22.09
N VAL A 643 8.17 15.83 -21.18
CA VAL A 643 7.65 15.56 -19.83
C VAL A 643 7.49 16.85 -19.03
N LEU A 644 8.47 17.74 -19.09
CA LEU A 644 8.41 19.05 -18.43
C LEU A 644 7.25 19.90 -18.98
N CYS A 645 7.11 19.98 -20.30
CA CYS A 645 6.02 20.71 -20.96
C CYS A 645 4.65 20.15 -20.56
N GLY A 646 4.49 18.83 -20.54
CA GLY A 646 3.25 18.16 -20.12
C GLY A 646 2.90 18.45 -18.66
N LEU A 647 3.87 18.34 -17.74
CA LEU A 647 3.67 18.66 -16.32
C LEU A 647 3.34 20.14 -16.10
N SER A 648 4.01 21.04 -16.82
CA SER A 648 3.79 22.48 -16.75
C SER A 648 2.39 22.86 -17.27
N ALA A 649 1.97 22.27 -18.39
CA ALA A 649 0.63 22.45 -18.94
C ALA A 649 -0.45 21.92 -17.99
N ALA A 650 -0.25 20.72 -17.43
CA ALA A 650 -1.15 20.16 -16.43
C ALA A 650 -1.24 21.05 -15.18
N ALA A 651 -0.10 21.59 -14.71
CA ALA A 651 -0.06 22.53 -13.59
C ALA A 651 -0.83 23.83 -13.90
N ALA A 652 -0.65 24.39 -15.10
CA ALA A 652 -1.35 25.58 -15.55
C ALA A 652 -2.87 25.36 -15.65
N VAL A 653 -3.30 24.23 -16.22
CA VAL A 653 -4.72 23.83 -16.28
C VAL A 653 -5.30 23.66 -14.87
N ALA A 654 -4.59 22.96 -13.98
CA ALA A 654 -5.03 22.78 -12.60
C ALA A 654 -5.19 24.12 -11.86
N TYR A 655 -4.28 25.09 -12.11
CA TYR A 655 -4.38 26.44 -11.54
C TYR A 655 -5.56 27.22 -12.13
N GLY A 656 -5.77 27.16 -13.45
CA GLY A 656 -6.89 27.81 -14.13
C GLY A 656 -8.26 27.27 -13.69
N VAL A 657 -8.38 25.95 -13.54
CA VAL A 657 -9.59 25.30 -13.00
C VAL A 657 -9.83 25.72 -11.55
N ARG A 658 -8.77 25.77 -10.73
CA ARG A 658 -8.87 26.22 -9.34
C ARG A 658 -9.31 27.69 -9.25
N GLY A 659 -8.81 28.57 -10.12
CA GLY A 659 -9.23 29.97 -10.21
C GLY A 659 -10.73 30.10 -10.53
N ARG A 660 -11.20 29.38 -11.54
CA ARG A 660 -12.63 29.36 -11.93
C ARG A 660 -13.55 28.79 -10.84
N VAL A 661 -13.10 27.78 -10.09
CA VAL A 661 -13.86 27.13 -9.00
C VAL A 661 -13.83 27.92 -7.69
N SER A 662 -12.86 28.84 -7.52
CA SER A 662 -12.72 29.64 -6.28
C SER A 662 -13.29 31.06 -6.38
N GLY A 663 -13.81 31.46 -7.55
CA GLY A 663 -14.44 32.78 -7.75
C GLY A 663 -13.49 33.96 -7.59
N ARG A 664 -12.17 33.73 -7.52
CA ARG A 664 -11.18 34.80 -7.52
C ARG A 664 -10.61 34.92 -8.92
N ALA A 665 -10.86 36.06 -9.55
CA ALA A 665 -10.17 36.45 -10.77
C ALA A 665 -8.64 36.35 -10.54
N PRO A 666 -7.86 35.90 -11.54
CA PRO A 666 -6.41 35.99 -11.46
C PRO A 666 -6.05 37.48 -11.33
N ALA A 667 -5.35 37.85 -10.25
CA ALA A 667 -4.67 39.13 -10.20
C ALA A 667 -3.61 39.11 -11.30
N ALA A 668 -3.70 40.12 -12.17
CA ALA A 668 -2.78 40.38 -13.27
C ALA A 668 -1.35 40.61 -12.79
#